data_AF-A0A8U0QFJ5-F1
#
_entry.id   AF-A0A8U0QFJ5-F1
#
_cell.length_a   1.000
_cell.length_b   1.000
_cell.length_c   1.000
_cell.angle_alpha   90.00
_cell.angle_beta   90.00
_cell.angle_gamma   90.00
#
_symmetry.space_group_name_H-M   'P 1'
#
loop_
_entity.id
_entity.type
_entity.pdbx_description
1 polymer ?
#
loop_
_entity_poly.entity_id
_entity_poly.type
_entity_poly.pdbx_seq_one_letter_code
_entity_poly.pdbx_strand_id
1 'polypeptide(L)'
;MNQSDLTGQQETQQPFKPPDLTQKIQSALRLFIKSYEDSRDGENIKFIAAVIPDISVPGSSIRLYQQGSLITTNFQLGLKPDTFQVAEVKQSCVLLKFPRSTIRRPERYRVEYRVMTTGVSKVSKRPWNVVDTLAPAETCLVPRLKPFALYQIRYSVIEHSGMSDFSKVIEVMTLRSPPEQLFVSRLLNKTKETVEVTWLQPESEDGASVLHYKVDYKEAGLEGWSTMVTEGPECKCIITPNRSTCYRVRVSAVYGEGDTSETTRETDVPVNVWYLDLSERKASLLLEVLKLQPEKKPVELKGWSNEESEVRSFLQCLSYISQLSCDDDRFFQTVCESIPVRSREEDQQLASLLQALGSTLSLGGELPRKTCRSVGRVLGLCASRVDLTLTPSKISLKGAALLLRHESKLHKLRLSVGMAVKLSRLVRRTGRGSTPLTVPELSLVLKSSQPPERVLSRALSSVASLLRLWRVQCLDLTDFQIQGHSLITLLCHQGPLSLRLNSDTLQHLTVVLYEAQDKDLTQWFLEKVGGDLTSCRLDWEVLLSLLQHSTHNITVDLRKNRLLEKNISDLLPFLGRVTLKSSSFVKSSIRHIYDSRDSDCVSSLLRSSDHWINLNSRELDRVDCTALCFTLQHSHQVKVNLLWTSIPPGEIESILPLLERVSQLSVDRMLLLSFLQCCAISQIQQGAPSSPPTAVWLLRSLHNMLDFSCSSSVDLSAQDQEKALCLTTDHCRAINSVLKQNQHSTQLVQNQVQLILRDCEVEDRALRELLPILHIVKLSPSKALLLQLLDLVCEGIEEGLLRHAESLCRSLDGELDLSETRLDRKACGSLALVLEHSEGLSELDLSHCQLTDHHLQPLITHLHKVQVLDLSHNDITDALTDKILQLVSTNTSIHTVRLFNNRIQDRRPFLTDKRFNIW
;
A
#
# COMPACT_ATOMS: atom_id res chain seq x y z
N MET A 1 0.23 -89.35 -30.01
CA MET A 1 -0.13 -90.74 -30.34
C MET A 1 -0.60 -91.42 -29.06
N ASN A 2 -1.88 -91.86 -29.09
CA ASN A 2 -2.62 -92.93 -28.36
C ASN A 2 -2.42 -93.11 -26.84
N GLN A 3 -3.46 -92.99 -26.00
CA GLN A 3 -4.55 -93.97 -25.71
C GLN A 3 -4.00 -95.33 -25.24
N SER A 4 -4.36 -95.91 -24.09
CA SER A 4 -5.72 -96.20 -23.59
C SER A 4 -5.69 -96.79 -22.16
N ASP A 5 -6.53 -96.26 -21.26
CA ASP A 5 -7.63 -96.92 -20.52
C ASP A 5 -7.48 -98.34 -19.89
N LEU A 6 -7.60 -98.47 -18.56
CA LEU A 6 -8.82 -98.92 -17.82
C LEU A 6 -8.59 -99.26 -16.33
N THR A 7 -9.52 -98.77 -15.49
CA THR A 7 -10.08 -99.31 -14.22
C THR A 7 -9.14 -99.49 -13.00
N GLY A 8 -9.38 -98.95 -11.79
CA GLY A 8 -10.56 -98.32 -11.19
C GLY A 8 -11.21 -99.22 -10.13
N GLN A 9 -10.83 -99.08 -8.85
CA GLN A 9 -11.66 -99.40 -7.68
C GLN A 9 -11.25 -98.55 -6.47
N GLN A 10 -12.28 -98.12 -5.73
CA GLN A 10 -12.35 -97.05 -4.73
C GLN A 10 -11.93 -97.51 -3.32
N GLU A 11 -11.43 -96.55 -2.52
CA GLU A 11 -11.72 -96.47 -1.09
C GLU A 11 -12.20 -95.06 -0.69
N THR A 12 -13.05 -95.06 0.32
CA THR A 12 -14.13 -94.14 0.73
C THR A 12 -13.74 -92.81 1.38
N GLN A 13 -14.49 -91.73 1.06
CA GLN A 13 -14.79 -90.61 1.98
C GLN A 13 -16.30 -90.31 1.98
N GLN A 14 -16.84 -89.99 3.16
CA GLN A 14 -18.27 -89.80 3.45
C GLN A 14 -18.93 -88.70 2.58
N PRO A 15 -20.24 -88.81 2.25
CA PRO A 15 -20.95 -87.76 1.54
C PRO A 15 -21.19 -86.54 2.45
N PHE A 16 -20.57 -85.43 2.07
CA PHE A 16 -20.81 -84.09 2.61
C PHE A 16 -22.28 -83.69 2.34
N LYS A 17 -23.11 -83.53 3.38
CA LYS A 17 -24.45 -82.93 3.23
C LYS A 17 -24.30 -81.41 3.06
N PRO A 18 -24.70 -80.80 1.93
CA PRO A 18 -24.71 -79.35 1.83
C PRO A 18 -25.80 -78.76 2.74
N PRO A 19 -25.54 -77.62 3.43
CA PRO A 19 -26.56 -76.93 4.21
C PRO A 19 -27.74 -76.50 3.30
N ASP A 20 -28.94 -76.51 3.87
CA ASP A 20 -30.24 -76.43 3.20
C ASP A 20 -30.43 -75.12 2.39
N LEU A 21 -29.89 -75.09 1.16
CA LEU A 21 -29.89 -73.94 0.25
C LEU A 21 -31.32 -73.41 0.01
N THR A 22 -32.29 -74.31 0.01
CA THR A 22 -33.72 -74.02 -0.18
C THR A 22 -34.29 -73.16 0.96
N GLN A 23 -33.86 -73.38 2.22
CA GLN A 23 -34.32 -72.56 3.34
C GLN A 23 -33.80 -71.12 3.25
N LYS A 24 -32.53 -70.93 2.85
CA LYS A 24 -31.93 -69.59 2.69
C LYS A 24 -32.62 -68.79 1.59
N ILE A 25 -32.95 -69.45 0.48
CA ILE A 25 -33.74 -68.88 -0.63
C ILE A 25 -35.15 -68.51 -0.15
N GLN A 26 -35.83 -69.41 0.58
CA GLN A 26 -37.17 -69.14 1.12
C GLN A 26 -37.17 -68.02 2.16
N SER A 27 -36.16 -67.92 3.04
CA SER A 27 -36.05 -66.82 4.01
C SER A 27 -35.79 -65.49 3.33
N ALA A 28 -34.93 -65.46 2.31
CA ALA A 28 -34.69 -64.26 1.52
C ALA A 28 -35.98 -63.81 0.82
N LEU A 29 -36.70 -64.73 0.16
CA LEU A 29 -37.99 -64.46 -0.48
C LEU A 29 -39.05 -63.93 0.49
N ARG A 30 -39.15 -64.49 1.71
CA ARG A 30 -40.09 -63.99 2.73
C ARG A 30 -39.74 -62.56 3.19
N LEU A 31 -38.46 -62.28 3.40
CA LEU A 31 -37.99 -60.93 3.74
C LEU A 31 -38.19 -59.95 2.57
N PHE A 32 -38.02 -60.40 1.32
CA PHE A 32 -38.32 -59.64 0.10
C PHE A 32 -39.80 -59.24 0.03
N ILE A 33 -40.73 -60.18 0.27
CA ILE A 33 -42.17 -59.92 0.24
C ILE A 33 -42.55 -58.97 1.38
N LYS A 34 -42.05 -59.21 2.59
CA LYS A 34 -42.30 -58.34 3.74
C LYS A 34 -41.79 -56.91 3.52
N SER A 35 -40.60 -56.75 2.95
CA SER A 35 -40.05 -55.44 2.62
C SER A 35 -40.89 -54.70 1.57
N TYR A 36 -41.51 -55.41 0.62
CA TYR A 36 -42.42 -54.84 -0.37
C TYR A 36 -43.73 -54.35 0.26
N GLU A 37 -44.29 -55.12 1.19
CA GLU A 37 -45.50 -54.74 1.93
C GLU A 37 -45.25 -53.56 2.89
N ASP A 38 -44.05 -53.50 3.50
CA ASP A 38 -43.63 -52.43 4.41
C ASP A 38 -43.24 -51.14 3.67
N SER A 39 -42.79 -51.22 2.41
CA SER A 39 -42.47 -50.06 1.58
C SER A 39 -43.74 -49.40 1.05
N ARG A 40 -44.48 -48.72 1.93
CA ARG A 40 -45.62 -47.87 1.59
C ARG A 40 -45.20 -46.51 1.01
N ASP A 41 -44.11 -46.49 0.26
CA ASP A 41 -43.55 -45.33 -0.44
C ASP A 41 -43.53 -45.65 -1.93
N GLY A 42 -44.36 -44.94 -2.71
CA GLY A 42 -44.66 -45.18 -4.13
C GLY A 42 -43.51 -44.92 -5.11
N GLU A 43 -42.29 -45.37 -4.82
CA GLU A 43 -41.19 -45.42 -5.79
C GLU A 43 -41.27 -46.76 -6.56
N ASN A 44 -41.08 -46.70 -7.89
CA ASN A 44 -41.11 -47.84 -8.83
C ASN A 44 -39.96 -48.84 -8.57
N ILE A 45 -39.95 -49.53 -7.44
CA ILE A 45 -39.01 -50.62 -7.18
C ILE A 45 -39.44 -51.82 -8.03
N LYS A 46 -38.61 -52.19 -8.99
CA LYS A 46 -38.79 -53.38 -9.82
C LYS A 46 -37.92 -54.50 -9.28
N PHE A 47 -38.52 -55.67 -9.08
CA PHE A 47 -37.83 -56.85 -8.60
C PHE A 47 -37.52 -57.79 -9.77
N ILE A 48 -36.31 -58.32 -9.80
CA ILE A 48 -35.86 -59.28 -10.79
C ILE A 48 -35.22 -60.44 -10.05
N ALA A 49 -35.72 -61.66 -10.27
CA ALA A 49 -35.09 -62.89 -9.83
C ALA A 49 -34.37 -63.53 -11.03
N ALA A 50 -33.10 -63.85 -10.86
CA ALA A 50 -32.29 -64.51 -11.89
C ALA A 50 -31.38 -65.55 -11.24
N VAL A 51 -31.22 -66.70 -11.90
CA VAL A 51 -30.24 -67.73 -11.51
C VAL A 51 -28.95 -67.44 -12.26
N ILE A 52 -27.95 -66.93 -11.55
CA ILE A 52 -26.67 -66.52 -12.13
C ILE A 52 -25.56 -67.34 -11.45
N PRO A 53 -24.73 -68.09 -12.20
CA PRO A 53 -23.57 -68.76 -11.63
C PRO A 53 -22.60 -67.73 -11.02
N ASP A 54 -22.38 -67.81 -9.71
CA ASP A 54 -21.45 -66.92 -9.00
C ASP A 54 -20.63 -67.73 -8.00
N ILE A 55 -19.33 -67.85 -8.29
CA ILE A 55 -18.38 -68.64 -7.51
C ILE A 55 -17.98 -67.90 -6.22
N SER A 56 -18.22 -66.59 -6.16
CA SER A 56 -17.82 -65.73 -5.04
C SER A 56 -18.83 -65.72 -3.88
N VAL A 57 -20.09 -66.11 -4.14
CA VAL A 57 -21.15 -66.15 -3.13
C VAL A 57 -21.95 -67.45 -3.23
N PRO A 58 -21.59 -68.52 -2.50
CA PRO A 58 -22.33 -69.78 -2.54
C PRO A 58 -23.73 -69.61 -1.92
N GLY A 59 -24.77 -69.91 -2.71
CA GLY A 59 -26.19 -69.83 -2.32
C GLY A 59 -26.97 -68.75 -3.07
N SER A 60 -27.69 -67.89 -2.33
CA SER A 60 -28.46 -66.76 -2.86
C SER A 60 -27.90 -65.42 -2.37
N SER A 61 -27.86 -64.41 -3.24
CA SER A 61 -27.48 -63.03 -2.93
C SER A 61 -28.52 -62.04 -3.42
N ILE A 62 -28.59 -60.86 -2.79
CA ILE A 62 -29.50 -59.78 -3.18
C ILE A 62 -28.66 -58.65 -3.77
N ARG A 63 -28.96 -58.28 -5.01
CA ARG A 63 -28.26 -57.19 -5.70
C ARG A 63 -29.17 -55.96 -5.74
N LEU A 64 -28.68 -54.84 -5.22
CA LEU A 64 -29.40 -53.57 -5.24
C LEU A 64 -28.93 -52.74 -6.42
N TYR A 65 -29.87 -52.31 -7.28
CA TYR A 65 -29.60 -51.41 -8.40
C TYR A 65 -30.36 -50.10 -8.20
N GLN A 66 -29.71 -48.98 -8.50
CA GLN A 66 -30.32 -47.65 -8.49
C GLN A 66 -29.99 -46.95 -9.79
N GLN A 67 -31.02 -46.49 -10.52
CA GLN A 67 -30.88 -45.85 -11.84
C GLN A 67 -30.05 -46.65 -12.86
N GLY A 68 -30.10 -47.99 -12.79
CA GLY A 68 -29.34 -48.89 -13.66
C GLY A 68 -27.91 -49.20 -13.20
N SER A 69 -27.41 -48.51 -12.17
CA SER A 69 -26.10 -48.79 -11.56
C SER A 69 -26.22 -49.79 -10.41
N LEU A 70 -25.31 -50.77 -10.35
CA LEU A 70 -25.21 -51.72 -9.25
C LEU A 70 -24.65 -51.01 -8.00
N ILE A 71 -25.44 -50.95 -6.93
CA ILE A 71 -25.08 -50.32 -5.65
C ILE A 71 -24.38 -51.31 -4.71
N THR A 72 -24.88 -52.55 -4.64
CA THR A 72 -24.24 -53.63 -3.87
C THR A 72 -24.64 -55.00 -4.43
N THR A 73 -23.73 -55.97 -4.32
CA THR A 73 -23.94 -57.37 -4.74
C THR A 73 -24.52 -58.27 -3.65
N ASN A 74 -24.58 -57.80 -2.40
CA ASN A 74 -25.03 -58.58 -1.24
C ASN A 74 -25.81 -57.72 -0.21
N PHE A 75 -26.91 -57.14 -0.65
CA PHE A 75 -27.81 -56.33 0.20
C PHE A 75 -28.50 -57.20 1.28
N GLN A 76 -28.53 -56.71 2.51
CA GLN A 76 -29.07 -57.44 3.67
C GLN A 76 -30.44 -56.87 4.07
N LEU A 77 -31.51 -57.51 3.62
CA LEU A 77 -32.89 -57.12 3.97
C LEU A 77 -33.22 -57.40 5.44
N GLY A 78 -33.91 -56.45 6.09
CA GLY A 78 -34.46 -56.59 7.44
C GLY A 78 -33.57 -56.10 8.57
N LEU A 79 -32.33 -55.69 8.27
CA LEU A 79 -31.39 -55.10 9.23
C LEU A 79 -31.43 -53.57 9.09
N LYS A 80 -32.30 -52.90 9.85
CA LYS A 80 -32.39 -51.43 9.87
C LYS A 80 -31.52 -50.86 11.01
N PRO A 81 -30.56 -49.97 10.72
CA PRO A 81 -29.83 -49.24 11.75
C PRO A 81 -30.77 -48.37 12.58
N ASP A 82 -30.40 -48.16 13.84
CA ASP A 82 -31.09 -47.22 14.72
C ASP A 82 -31.05 -45.79 14.17
N THR A 83 -31.93 -44.93 14.65
CA THR A 83 -32.00 -43.55 14.14
C THR A 83 -30.84 -42.72 14.71
N PHE A 84 -30.18 -41.93 13.86
CA PHE A 84 -29.10 -41.03 14.27
C PHE A 84 -29.63 -39.82 15.04
N GLN A 85 -28.76 -39.17 15.82
CA GLN A 85 -29.06 -37.90 16.48
C GLN A 85 -28.44 -36.76 15.68
N VAL A 86 -29.17 -35.66 15.51
CA VAL A 86 -28.62 -34.42 14.95
C VAL A 86 -27.88 -33.70 16.06
N ALA A 87 -26.55 -33.66 15.97
CA ALA A 87 -25.69 -33.09 16.99
C ALA A 87 -25.54 -31.57 16.84
N GLU A 88 -25.43 -31.08 15.59
CA GLU A 88 -25.29 -29.66 15.30
C GLU A 88 -25.90 -29.36 13.92
N VAL A 89 -26.57 -28.22 13.80
CA VAL A 89 -27.13 -27.72 12.54
C VAL A 89 -26.53 -26.35 12.29
N LYS A 90 -25.89 -26.16 11.14
CA LYS A 90 -25.38 -24.86 10.67
C LYS A 90 -26.11 -24.44 9.39
N GLN A 91 -25.77 -23.26 8.90
CA GLN A 91 -26.27 -22.76 7.61
C GLN A 91 -25.92 -23.65 6.41
N SER A 92 -24.75 -24.30 6.40
CA SER A 92 -24.23 -25.04 5.23
C SER A 92 -23.86 -26.49 5.50
N CYS A 93 -24.09 -26.98 6.72
CA CYS A 93 -23.83 -28.37 7.08
C CYS A 93 -24.67 -28.83 8.28
N VAL A 94 -24.79 -30.15 8.41
CA VAL A 94 -25.42 -30.80 9.57
C VAL A 94 -24.47 -31.88 10.08
N LEU A 95 -24.21 -31.88 11.39
CA LEU A 95 -23.42 -32.90 12.06
C LEU A 95 -24.36 -33.97 12.64
N LEU A 96 -24.16 -35.21 12.21
CA LEU A 96 -24.89 -36.38 12.67
C LEU A 96 -24.05 -37.13 13.69
N LYS A 97 -24.70 -37.67 14.71
CA LYS A 97 -24.11 -38.59 15.69
C LYS A 97 -24.79 -39.94 15.58
N PHE A 98 -23.99 -40.96 15.28
CA PHE A 98 -24.50 -42.32 15.11
C PHE A 98 -24.66 -43.03 16.46
N PRO A 99 -25.74 -43.80 16.65
CA PRO A 99 -25.86 -44.70 17.78
C PRO A 99 -24.84 -45.84 17.66
N ARG A 100 -24.61 -46.56 18.75
CA ARG A 100 -23.78 -47.78 18.72
C ARG A 100 -24.37 -48.76 17.71
N SER A 101 -23.57 -49.15 16.72
CA SER A 101 -24.00 -50.05 15.65
C SER A 101 -24.54 -51.37 16.21
N THR A 102 -25.74 -51.75 15.79
CA THR A 102 -26.32 -53.09 16.01
C THR A 102 -25.64 -54.17 15.17
N ILE A 103 -24.91 -53.77 14.13
CA ILE A 103 -24.11 -54.64 13.26
C ILE A 103 -22.72 -54.84 13.88
N ARG A 104 -22.25 -56.09 13.89
CA ARG A 104 -21.07 -56.54 14.67
C ARG A 104 -19.73 -56.01 14.13
N ARG A 105 -19.59 -55.83 12.82
CA ARG A 105 -18.35 -55.33 12.19
C ARG A 105 -18.65 -54.31 11.06
N PRO A 106 -19.11 -53.10 11.40
CA PRO A 106 -19.31 -52.07 10.40
C PRO A 106 -17.94 -51.64 9.82
N GLU A 107 -17.84 -51.50 8.51
CA GLU A 107 -16.67 -50.94 7.81
C GLU A 107 -16.88 -49.48 7.43
N ARG A 108 -18.10 -49.12 7.04
CA ARG A 108 -18.48 -47.75 6.68
C ARG A 108 -19.97 -47.49 6.89
N TYR A 109 -20.30 -46.25 7.19
CA TYR A 109 -21.64 -45.70 7.17
C TYR A 109 -21.86 -44.95 5.86
N ARG A 110 -22.96 -45.23 5.18
CA ARG A 110 -23.39 -44.51 3.98
C ARG A 110 -24.59 -43.64 4.33
N VAL A 111 -24.40 -42.33 4.35
CA VAL A 111 -25.43 -41.33 4.60
C VAL A 111 -25.98 -40.82 3.28
N GLU A 112 -27.30 -40.79 3.16
CA GLU A 112 -28.02 -40.23 2.03
C GLU A 112 -28.82 -39.00 2.46
N TYR A 113 -28.78 -37.95 1.64
CA TYR A 113 -29.53 -36.71 1.90
C TYR A 113 -30.11 -36.10 0.63
N ARG A 114 -31.28 -35.45 0.73
CA ARG A 114 -31.91 -34.70 -0.37
C ARG A 114 -32.66 -33.48 0.13
N VAL A 115 -32.68 -32.43 -0.69
CA VAL A 115 -33.45 -31.21 -0.41
C VAL A 115 -34.92 -31.39 -0.77
N MET A 116 -35.81 -30.84 0.05
CA MET A 116 -37.25 -30.81 -0.18
C MET A 116 -37.64 -29.56 -0.95
N THR A 117 -38.50 -29.69 -1.96
CA THR A 117 -39.11 -28.54 -2.65
C THR A 117 -40.33 -28.07 -1.88
N THR A 118 -40.43 -26.77 -1.62
CA THR A 118 -41.47 -26.09 -0.82
C THR A 118 -42.83 -25.98 -1.53
N GLY A 119 -43.30 -27.07 -2.14
CA GLY A 119 -44.63 -27.18 -2.76
C GLY A 119 -45.55 -28.18 -2.05
N VAL A 120 -46.85 -28.12 -2.33
CA VAL A 120 -47.96 -28.86 -1.68
C VAL A 120 -47.81 -30.40 -1.69
N SER A 121 -46.81 -30.96 -2.38
CA SER A 121 -46.53 -32.40 -2.39
C SER A 121 -45.31 -32.73 -1.50
N LYS A 122 -45.51 -33.50 -0.43
CA LYS A 122 -44.48 -33.95 0.53
C LYS A 122 -43.45 -34.95 -0.03
N VAL A 123 -43.34 -35.09 -1.36
CA VAL A 123 -42.43 -36.04 -2.00
C VAL A 123 -41.46 -35.28 -2.91
N SER A 124 -40.20 -35.14 -2.46
CA SER A 124 -39.13 -34.64 -3.31
C SER A 124 -38.79 -35.69 -4.36
N LYS A 125 -38.93 -35.35 -5.65
CA LYS A 125 -38.50 -36.17 -6.79
C LYS A 125 -37.00 -36.09 -7.06
N ARG A 126 -36.23 -35.38 -6.22
CA ARG A 126 -34.78 -35.21 -6.42
C ARG A 126 -34.01 -36.47 -6.01
N PRO A 127 -32.91 -36.80 -6.72
CA PRO A 127 -32.06 -37.92 -6.34
C PRO A 127 -31.41 -37.68 -4.96
N TRP A 128 -31.14 -38.78 -4.26
CA TRP A 128 -30.38 -38.75 -3.01
C TRP A 128 -28.90 -38.50 -3.30
N ASN A 129 -28.31 -37.55 -2.59
CA ASN A 129 -26.86 -37.35 -2.54
C ASN A 129 -26.26 -38.24 -1.46
N VAL A 130 -24.99 -38.62 -1.61
CA VAL A 130 -24.35 -39.63 -0.77
C VAL A 130 -23.09 -39.07 -0.10
N VAL A 131 -22.91 -39.37 1.19
CA VAL A 131 -21.68 -39.18 1.96
C VAL A 131 -21.31 -40.51 2.62
N ASP A 132 -20.13 -41.04 2.32
CA ASP A 132 -19.61 -42.24 2.99
C ASP A 132 -18.66 -41.83 4.13
N THR A 133 -18.70 -42.54 5.26
CA THR A 133 -17.84 -42.31 6.43
C THR A 133 -17.33 -43.64 6.96
N LEU A 134 -16.02 -43.77 7.21
CA LEU A 134 -15.42 -45.02 7.71
C LEU A 134 -15.90 -45.34 9.12
N ALA A 135 -16.16 -46.62 9.41
CA ALA A 135 -16.45 -47.08 10.75
C ALA A 135 -15.14 -47.46 11.48
N PRO A 136 -15.06 -47.33 12.82
CA PRO A 136 -16.10 -46.86 13.73
C PRO A 136 -16.05 -45.33 13.93
N ALA A 137 -16.75 -44.56 13.08
CA ALA A 137 -17.00 -43.15 13.34
C ALA A 137 -18.23 -42.96 14.24
N GLU A 138 -18.10 -42.09 15.25
CA GLU A 138 -19.23 -41.69 16.10
C GLU A 138 -20.07 -40.57 15.46
N THR A 139 -19.51 -39.84 14.49
CA THR A 139 -20.16 -38.69 13.85
C THR A 139 -19.91 -38.64 12.34
N CYS A 140 -20.85 -38.06 11.60
CA CYS A 140 -20.72 -37.77 10.17
C CYS A 140 -21.16 -36.33 9.88
N LEU A 141 -20.33 -35.57 9.18
CA LEU A 141 -20.68 -34.24 8.70
C LEU A 141 -21.32 -34.35 7.31
N VAL A 142 -22.50 -33.79 7.14
CA VAL A 142 -23.15 -33.60 5.83
C VAL A 142 -22.87 -32.17 5.35
N PRO A 143 -21.94 -31.95 4.42
CA PRO A 143 -21.51 -30.62 4.01
C PRO A 143 -22.29 -30.08 2.80
N ARG A 144 -22.04 -28.80 2.46
CA ARG A 144 -22.54 -28.13 1.23
C ARG A 144 -24.07 -28.12 1.11
N LEU A 145 -24.75 -27.94 2.24
CA LEU A 145 -26.18 -27.70 2.29
C LEU A 145 -26.49 -26.24 1.97
N LYS A 146 -27.68 -25.98 1.44
CA LYS A 146 -28.18 -24.61 1.25
C LYS A 146 -28.66 -24.04 2.59
N PRO A 147 -28.46 -22.74 2.86
CA PRO A 147 -29.06 -22.06 4.00
C PRO A 147 -30.58 -22.09 3.96
N PHE A 148 -31.20 -22.11 5.14
CA PHE A 148 -32.66 -22.08 5.34
C PHE A 148 -33.46 -23.05 4.46
N ALA A 149 -32.95 -24.28 4.29
CA ALA A 149 -33.55 -25.31 3.45
C ALA A 149 -33.84 -26.58 4.24
N LEU A 150 -34.97 -27.23 3.94
CA LEU A 150 -35.38 -28.48 4.55
C LEU A 150 -34.76 -29.68 3.82
N TYR A 151 -34.04 -30.52 4.56
CA TYR A 151 -33.38 -31.72 4.07
C TYR A 151 -33.95 -32.98 4.71
N GLN A 152 -34.13 -34.03 3.90
CA GLN A 152 -34.35 -35.39 4.38
C GLN A 152 -33.01 -36.12 4.40
N ILE A 153 -32.71 -36.80 5.52
CA ILE A 153 -31.45 -37.51 5.75
C ILE A 153 -31.73 -38.92 6.28
N ARG A 154 -31.02 -39.93 5.75
CA ARG A 154 -31.06 -41.34 6.20
C ARG A 154 -29.67 -41.95 6.10
N TYR A 155 -29.39 -43.06 6.79
CA TYR A 155 -28.11 -43.76 6.63
C TYR A 155 -28.24 -45.27 6.65
N SER A 156 -27.23 -45.95 6.16
CA SER A 156 -27.09 -47.41 6.16
C SER A 156 -25.67 -47.80 6.59
N VAL A 157 -25.49 -49.07 6.94
CA VAL A 157 -24.23 -49.62 7.44
C VAL A 157 -23.73 -50.66 6.44
N ILE A 158 -22.44 -50.64 6.15
CA ILE A 158 -21.79 -51.54 5.19
C ILE A 158 -20.73 -52.37 5.93
N GLU A 159 -20.74 -53.68 5.70
CA GLU A 159 -19.86 -54.69 6.32
C GLU A 159 -19.34 -55.64 5.23
N HIS A 160 -18.01 -55.84 5.16
CA HIS A 160 -17.21 -56.80 4.34
C HIS A 160 -17.64 -57.05 2.88
N SER A 161 -18.88 -57.48 2.65
CA SER A 161 -19.45 -57.74 1.33
C SER A 161 -20.88 -57.23 1.14
N GLY A 162 -21.57 -56.73 2.18
CA GLY A 162 -22.99 -56.38 2.15
C GLY A 162 -23.36 -55.06 2.81
N MET A 163 -24.59 -54.60 2.54
CA MET A 163 -25.13 -53.31 2.99
C MET A 163 -26.50 -53.53 3.66
N SER A 164 -26.72 -52.89 4.81
CA SER A 164 -27.97 -52.95 5.57
C SER A 164 -29.10 -52.18 4.89
N ASP A 165 -30.33 -52.30 5.42
CA ASP A 165 -31.41 -51.37 5.10
C ASP A 165 -31.06 -49.95 5.58
N PHE A 166 -31.77 -48.95 5.07
CA PHE A 166 -31.66 -47.58 5.57
C PHE A 166 -32.39 -47.38 6.90
N SER A 167 -31.86 -46.46 7.71
CA SER A 167 -32.51 -45.92 8.90
C SER A 167 -33.82 -45.20 8.55
N LYS A 168 -34.58 -44.82 9.57
CA LYS A 168 -35.68 -43.86 9.40
C LYS A 168 -35.15 -42.55 8.82
N VAL A 169 -35.95 -41.92 7.96
CA VAL A 169 -35.66 -40.60 7.40
C VAL A 169 -35.91 -39.54 8.48
N ILE A 170 -34.95 -38.64 8.67
CA ILE A 170 -35.09 -37.46 9.53
C ILE A 170 -35.14 -36.20 8.67
N GLU A 171 -36.02 -35.28 9.01
CA GLU A 171 -36.10 -33.96 8.40
C GLU A 171 -35.35 -32.93 9.25
N VAL A 172 -34.45 -32.17 8.62
CA VAL A 172 -33.61 -31.15 9.27
C VAL A 172 -33.65 -29.87 8.44
N MET A 173 -33.90 -28.74 9.10
CA MET A 173 -33.86 -27.42 8.48
C MET A 173 -32.55 -26.73 8.82
N THR A 174 -31.78 -26.32 7.80
CA THR A 174 -30.53 -25.57 8.00
C THR A 174 -30.80 -24.15 8.49
N LEU A 175 -29.83 -23.54 9.17
CA LEU A 175 -29.93 -22.17 9.67
C LEU A 175 -29.83 -21.13 8.55
N ARG A 176 -30.22 -19.89 8.83
CA ARG A 176 -30.03 -18.74 7.93
C ARG A 176 -28.57 -18.30 7.90
N SER A 177 -28.16 -17.73 6.76
CA SER A 177 -26.81 -17.18 6.60
C SER A 177 -26.58 -15.97 7.52
N PRO A 178 -25.40 -15.85 8.16
CA PRO A 178 -25.01 -14.62 8.81
C PRO A 178 -24.77 -13.52 7.76
N PRO A 179 -24.76 -12.24 8.18
CA PRO A 179 -24.32 -11.14 7.32
C PRO A 179 -22.91 -11.37 6.75
N GLU A 180 -22.67 -10.83 5.56
CA GLU A 180 -21.40 -11.02 4.85
C GLU A 180 -20.50 -9.78 4.98
N GLN A 181 -19.20 -9.96 4.75
CA GLN A 181 -18.17 -8.92 4.67
C GLN A 181 -18.33 -7.78 5.68
N LEU A 182 -17.94 -8.05 6.93
CA LEU A 182 -17.98 -7.03 7.98
C LEU A 182 -16.78 -6.08 7.86
N PHE A 183 -17.08 -4.81 7.58
CA PHE A 183 -16.10 -3.73 7.49
C PHE A 183 -16.21 -2.82 8.72
N VAL A 184 -15.05 -2.35 9.18
CA VAL A 184 -14.96 -1.47 10.35
C VAL A 184 -14.14 -0.23 9.98
N SER A 185 -14.81 0.92 9.96
CA SER A 185 -14.22 2.23 9.65
C SER A 185 -14.24 3.13 10.89
N ARG A 186 -13.21 3.97 11.03
CA ARG A 186 -13.13 4.96 12.11
C ARG A 186 -13.63 6.31 11.63
N LEU A 187 -14.56 6.89 12.36
CA LEU A 187 -15.01 8.27 12.14
C LEU A 187 -14.37 9.18 13.19
N LEU A 188 -13.43 10.03 12.75
CA LEU A 188 -12.76 11.02 13.60
C LEU A 188 -13.59 12.31 13.64
N ASN A 189 -14.37 12.50 14.71
CA ASN A 189 -14.98 13.79 15.01
C ASN A 189 -14.25 14.47 16.17
N LYS A 190 -14.12 15.81 16.12
CA LYS A 190 -13.32 16.64 17.05
C LYS A 190 -13.65 16.51 18.55
N THR A 191 -14.69 15.77 18.92
CA THR A 191 -15.14 15.61 20.31
C THR A 191 -15.43 14.17 20.75
N LYS A 192 -15.63 13.18 19.85
CA LYS A 192 -15.87 11.76 20.17
C LYS A 192 -15.33 10.84 19.07
N GLU A 193 -14.66 9.76 19.45
CA GLU A 193 -14.32 8.67 18.54
C GLU A 193 -15.54 7.76 18.38
N THR A 194 -15.98 7.57 17.14
CA THR A 194 -17.07 6.63 16.81
C THR A 194 -16.57 5.63 15.79
N VAL A 195 -17.02 4.38 15.92
CA VAL A 195 -16.69 3.29 15.02
C VAL A 195 -17.92 3.00 14.18
N GLU A 196 -17.77 3.09 12.87
CA GLU A 196 -18.81 2.68 11.94
C GLU A 196 -18.54 1.24 11.53
N VAL A 197 -19.54 0.40 11.70
CA VAL A 197 -19.52 -1.02 11.32
C VAL A 197 -20.53 -1.18 10.20
N THR A 198 -20.06 -1.63 9.05
CA THR A 198 -20.89 -1.91 7.87
C THR A 198 -20.74 -3.37 7.48
N TRP A 199 -21.78 -3.92 6.86
CA TRP A 199 -21.80 -5.30 6.39
C TRP A 199 -22.63 -5.40 5.11
N LEU A 200 -22.64 -6.59 4.51
CA LEU A 200 -23.52 -6.93 3.40
C LEU A 200 -24.69 -7.76 3.92
N GLN A 201 -25.86 -7.53 3.32
CA GLN A 201 -27.07 -8.28 3.63
C GLN A 201 -26.87 -9.77 3.27
N PRO A 202 -27.33 -10.72 4.11
CA PRO A 202 -27.26 -12.15 3.78
C PRO A 202 -28.10 -12.49 2.54
N GLU A 203 -27.59 -13.35 1.66
CA GLU A 203 -28.36 -13.87 0.52
C GLU A 203 -29.57 -14.70 0.98
N SER A 204 -30.76 -14.39 0.45
CA SER A 204 -32.03 -15.06 0.81
C SER A 204 -32.82 -15.47 -0.44
N GLU A 205 -32.84 -16.76 -0.79
CA GLU A 205 -33.66 -17.32 -1.89
C GLU A 205 -35.15 -17.45 -1.53
N ASP A 206 -35.51 -17.37 -0.24
CA ASP A 206 -36.87 -17.56 0.29
C ASP A 206 -37.74 -16.29 0.26
N GLY A 207 -37.18 -15.15 -0.18
CA GLY A 207 -37.85 -13.86 -0.23
C GLY A 207 -38.08 -13.20 1.14
N ALA A 208 -37.50 -13.75 2.22
CA ALA A 208 -37.61 -13.17 3.56
C ALA A 208 -36.73 -11.91 3.67
N SER A 209 -37.35 -10.78 4.00
CA SER A 209 -36.63 -9.52 4.23
C SER A 209 -36.10 -9.46 5.66
N VAL A 210 -34.86 -9.02 5.83
CA VAL A 210 -34.30 -8.73 7.16
C VAL A 210 -35.09 -7.58 7.79
N LEU A 211 -35.46 -7.70 9.06
CA LEU A 211 -36.15 -6.64 9.80
C LEU A 211 -35.15 -5.63 10.37
N HIS A 212 -34.13 -6.15 11.07
CA HIS A 212 -33.04 -5.39 11.66
C HIS A 212 -31.84 -6.31 11.93
N TYR A 213 -30.73 -5.73 12.35
CA TYR A 213 -29.52 -6.46 12.73
C TYR A 213 -29.21 -6.26 14.21
N LYS A 214 -28.62 -7.29 14.82
CA LYS A 214 -28.01 -7.22 16.15
C LYS A 214 -26.50 -7.14 16.00
N VAL A 215 -25.92 -6.04 16.48
CA VAL A 215 -24.49 -5.77 16.50
C VAL A 215 -23.97 -6.02 17.91
N ASP A 216 -23.27 -7.12 18.10
CA ASP A 216 -22.62 -7.47 19.35
C ASP A 216 -21.19 -6.94 19.34
N TYR A 217 -20.80 -6.19 20.36
CA TYR A 217 -19.42 -5.76 20.56
C TYR A 217 -18.97 -6.03 21.99
N LYS A 218 -17.71 -6.40 22.15
CA LYS A 218 -17.07 -6.59 23.45
C LYS A 218 -15.66 -6.05 23.40
N GLU A 219 -15.13 -5.80 24.57
CA GLU A 219 -13.74 -5.47 24.72
C GLU A 219 -12.86 -6.72 24.65
N ALA A 220 -11.71 -6.61 24.00
CA ALA A 220 -10.77 -7.70 23.84
C ALA A 220 -10.21 -8.12 25.22
N GLY A 221 -10.56 -9.34 25.66
CA GLY A 221 -10.08 -9.92 26.93
C GLY A 221 -11.08 -9.88 28.09
N LEU A 222 -12.25 -9.25 27.92
CA LEU A 222 -13.35 -9.31 28.89
C LEU A 222 -14.42 -10.34 28.49
N GLU A 223 -15.11 -10.90 29.49
CA GLU A 223 -16.26 -11.78 29.29
C GLU A 223 -17.56 -10.95 29.23
N GLY A 224 -18.42 -11.25 28.25
CA GLY A 224 -19.72 -10.58 28.06
C GLY A 224 -19.77 -9.70 26.81
N TRP A 225 -20.86 -9.81 26.05
CA TRP A 225 -21.13 -8.99 24.86
C TRP A 225 -22.13 -7.90 25.20
N SER A 226 -21.90 -6.70 24.66
CA SER A 226 -22.91 -5.65 24.58
C SER A 226 -23.59 -5.72 23.22
N THR A 227 -24.92 -5.58 23.19
CA THR A 227 -25.71 -5.71 21.95
C THR A 227 -26.38 -4.37 21.61
N MET A 228 -26.28 -3.96 20.35
CA MET A 228 -27.09 -2.89 19.77
C MET A 228 -27.97 -3.42 18.65
N VAL A 229 -29.09 -2.75 18.41
CA VAL A 229 -30.07 -3.12 17.40
C VAL A 229 -30.20 -1.96 16.40
N THR A 230 -30.19 -2.26 15.10
CA THR A 230 -30.42 -1.23 14.06
C THR A 230 -31.90 -0.83 14.00
N GLU A 231 -32.19 0.41 13.61
CA GLU A 231 -33.58 0.91 13.51
C GLU A 231 -34.37 0.29 12.34
N GLY A 232 -33.69 -0.41 11.43
CA GLY A 232 -34.28 -1.11 10.29
C GLY A 232 -33.27 -2.02 9.57
N PRO A 233 -33.51 -2.37 8.30
CA PRO A 233 -32.65 -3.29 7.51
C PRO A 233 -31.35 -2.64 7.01
N GLU A 234 -30.97 -1.49 7.57
CA GLU A 234 -29.73 -0.81 7.19
C GLU A 234 -28.51 -1.65 7.59
N CYS A 235 -27.60 -1.85 6.63
CA CYS A 235 -26.39 -2.66 6.85
C CYS A 235 -25.25 -1.81 7.43
N LYS A 236 -25.57 -0.97 8.41
CA LYS A 236 -24.66 -0.03 9.06
C LYS A 236 -25.08 0.20 10.50
N CYS A 237 -24.10 0.29 11.39
CA CYS A 237 -24.28 0.71 12.77
C CYS A 237 -23.10 1.57 13.23
N ILE A 238 -23.40 2.63 13.98
CA ILE A 238 -22.37 3.48 14.60
C ILE A 238 -22.27 3.10 16.07
N ILE A 239 -21.13 2.54 16.45
CA ILE A 239 -20.77 2.22 17.82
C ILE A 239 -20.01 3.40 18.40
N THR A 240 -20.39 3.78 19.63
CA THR A 240 -19.59 4.71 20.44
C THR A 240 -18.93 3.89 21.54
N PRO A 241 -17.79 3.21 21.25
CA PRO A 241 -17.11 2.46 22.28
C PRO A 241 -16.65 3.41 23.39
N ASN A 242 -16.68 2.93 24.64
CA ASN A 242 -16.00 3.62 25.72
C ASN A 242 -14.50 3.66 25.38
N ARG A 243 -13.82 4.74 25.74
CA ARG A 243 -12.47 5.03 25.23
C ARG A 243 -11.41 3.99 25.60
N SER A 244 -11.73 2.96 26.37
CA SER A 244 -10.80 1.93 26.81
C SER A 244 -10.73 0.72 25.86
N THR A 245 -9.60 0.64 25.12
CA THR A 245 -9.00 -0.57 24.47
C THR A 245 -9.60 -1.13 23.16
N CYS A 246 -9.00 -2.23 22.66
CA CYS A 246 -9.41 -2.94 21.44
C CYS A 246 -10.78 -3.58 21.61
N TYR A 247 -11.67 -3.41 20.62
CA TYR A 247 -12.98 -4.03 20.59
C TYR A 247 -13.01 -5.16 19.56
N ARG A 248 -13.86 -6.16 19.82
CA ARG A 248 -14.31 -7.12 18.82
C ARG A 248 -15.77 -6.92 18.54
N VAL A 249 -16.15 -7.06 17.29
CA VAL A 249 -17.53 -6.92 16.83
C VAL A 249 -17.97 -8.15 16.03
N ARG A 250 -19.24 -8.50 16.13
CA ARG A 250 -19.92 -9.49 15.29
C ARG A 250 -21.37 -9.07 15.06
N VAL A 251 -21.96 -9.49 13.96
CA VAL A 251 -23.33 -9.08 13.58
C VAL A 251 -24.19 -10.30 13.26
N SER A 252 -25.48 -10.24 13.59
CA SER A 252 -26.49 -11.23 13.18
C SER A 252 -27.72 -10.54 12.59
N ALA A 253 -28.39 -11.19 11.64
CA ALA A 253 -29.60 -10.71 10.97
C ALA A 253 -30.85 -11.27 11.67
N VAL A 254 -31.88 -10.45 11.83
CA VAL A 254 -33.15 -10.82 12.47
C VAL A 254 -34.29 -10.73 11.45
N TYR A 255 -35.06 -11.81 11.31
CA TYR A 255 -36.16 -11.96 10.35
C TYR A 255 -37.54 -12.02 11.02
N GLY A 256 -37.58 -12.23 12.33
CA GLY A 256 -38.80 -12.35 13.11
C GLY A 256 -38.52 -12.77 14.55
N GLU A 257 -39.57 -12.94 15.33
CA GLU A 257 -39.44 -13.37 16.73
C GLU A 257 -38.86 -14.79 16.81
N GLY A 258 -37.66 -14.92 17.38
CA GLY A 258 -36.92 -16.19 17.44
C GLY A 258 -36.21 -16.62 16.15
N ASP A 259 -36.37 -15.89 15.04
CA ASP A 259 -35.71 -16.15 13.75
C ASP A 259 -34.52 -15.20 13.56
N THR A 260 -33.35 -15.63 14.03
CA THR A 260 -32.09 -14.89 13.96
C THR A 260 -31.01 -15.77 13.33
N SER A 261 -30.20 -15.20 12.43
CA SER A 261 -29.07 -15.91 11.83
C SER A 261 -27.98 -16.21 12.87
N GLU A 262 -27.00 -17.03 12.48
CA GLU A 262 -25.73 -17.06 13.19
C GLU A 262 -25.04 -15.68 13.16
N THR A 263 -24.07 -15.47 14.05
CA THR A 263 -23.24 -14.27 14.03
C THR A 263 -22.12 -14.39 13.01
N THR A 264 -21.68 -13.26 12.44
CA THR A 264 -20.43 -13.18 11.69
C THR A 264 -19.23 -13.66 12.54
N ARG A 265 -18.09 -13.90 11.88
CA ARG A 265 -16.81 -14.07 12.60
C ARG A 265 -16.53 -12.80 13.43
N GLU A 266 -15.86 -12.98 14.56
CA GLU A 266 -15.38 -11.85 15.36
C GLU A 266 -14.36 -11.06 14.54
N THR A 267 -14.58 -9.76 14.38
CA THR A 267 -13.63 -8.86 13.71
C THR A 267 -13.06 -7.89 14.73
N ASP A 268 -11.73 -7.76 14.75
CA ASP A 268 -11.04 -6.78 15.58
C ASP A 268 -11.27 -5.37 15.01
N VAL A 269 -11.62 -4.43 15.88
CA VAL A 269 -11.68 -3.01 15.55
C VAL A 269 -10.24 -2.49 15.52
N PRO A 270 -9.72 -2.00 14.37
CA PRO A 270 -8.34 -1.53 14.28
C PRO A 270 -8.14 -0.28 15.14
N VAL A 271 -7.24 -0.39 16.12
CA VAL A 271 -6.87 0.72 17.01
C VAL A 271 -5.42 1.12 16.78
N ASN A 272 -5.19 2.31 16.19
CA ASN A 272 -3.84 2.85 15.95
C ASN A 272 -3.14 3.32 17.24
N VAL A 273 -3.88 3.66 18.30
CA VAL A 273 -3.37 4.08 19.62
C VAL A 273 -4.25 3.52 20.72
N TRP A 274 -3.69 2.74 21.63
CA TRP A 274 -4.41 2.17 22.77
C TRP A 274 -4.65 3.21 23.84
N TYR A 275 -5.90 3.60 24.01
CA TYR A 275 -6.27 4.45 25.13
C TYR A 275 -6.53 3.60 26.38
N LEU A 276 -5.89 3.97 27.48
CA LEU A 276 -5.96 3.28 28.76
C LEU A 276 -6.24 4.28 29.87
N ASP A 277 -7.34 4.07 30.59
CA ASP A 277 -7.64 4.77 31.83
C ASP A 277 -7.38 3.85 33.03
N LEU A 278 -6.37 4.20 33.84
CA LEU A 278 -6.01 3.47 35.05
C LEU A 278 -6.89 3.82 36.26
N SER A 279 -7.77 4.81 36.17
CA SER A 279 -8.75 5.09 37.22
C SER A 279 -9.88 4.08 37.22
N GLU A 280 -10.16 3.48 36.05
CA GLU A 280 -11.17 2.45 35.86
C GLU A 280 -10.59 1.03 36.01
N ARG A 281 -9.26 0.87 35.95
CA ARG A 281 -8.58 -0.44 35.88
C ARG A 281 -7.21 -0.46 36.54
N LYS A 282 -6.89 -1.57 37.20
CA LYS A 282 -5.57 -1.80 37.80
C LYS A 282 -4.52 -2.10 36.73
N ALA A 283 -3.32 -1.54 36.89
CA ALA A 283 -2.20 -1.78 35.97
C ALA A 283 -1.75 -3.27 35.93
N SER A 284 -2.03 -4.04 36.97
CA SER A 284 -1.72 -5.48 37.03
C SER A 284 -2.53 -6.32 36.02
N LEU A 285 -3.79 -5.97 35.76
CA LEU A 285 -4.62 -6.63 34.75
C LEU A 285 -4.17 -6.28 33.33
N LEU A 286 -3.71 -5.04 33.12
CA LEU A 286 -3.16 -4.60 31.85
C LEU A 286 -1.94 -5.43 31.43
N LEU A 287 -1.05 -5.76 32.38
CA LEU A 287 0.15 -6.54 32.10
C LEU A 287 -0.20 -7.91 31.49
N GLU A 288 -1.21 -8.59 32.03
CA GLU A 288 -1.67 -9.88 31.50
C GLU A 288 -2.26 -9.74 30.09
N VAL A 289 -3.03 -8.67 29.83
CA VAL A 289 -3.57 -8.38 28.49
C VAL A 289 -2.45 -8.10 27.48
N LEU A 290 -1.43 -7.34 27.88
CA LEU A 290 -0.30 -6.98 27.01
C LEU A 290 0.60 -8.19 26.68
N LYS A 291 0.76 -9.15 27.61
CA LYS A 291 1.50 -10.40 27.35
C LYS A 291 0.87 -11.26 26.26
N LEU A 292 -0.45 -11.17 26.06
CA LEU A 292 -1.19 -11.94 25.07
C LEU A 292 -1.16 -11.30 23.66
N GLN A 293 -0.58 -10.10 23.52
CA GLN A 293 -0.51 -9.42 22.23
C GLN A 293 0.68 -9.92 21.39
N PRO A 294 0.49 -10.12 20.07
CA PRO A 294 1.57 -10.53 19.17
C PRO A 294 2.57 -9.40 18.88
N GLU A 295 2.16 -8.13 19.02
CA GLU A 295 2.96 -6.95 18.69
C GLU A 295 2.81 -5.85 19.73
N LYS A 296 3.82 -4.98 19.83
CA LYS A 296 3.80 -3.81 20.73
C LYS A 296 2.96 -2.69 20.13
N LYS A 297 2.08 -2.09 20.93
CA LYS A 297 1.17 -1.02 20.49
C LYS A 297 1.51 0.31 21.18
N PRO A 298 1.25 1.46 20.53
CA PRO A 298 1.38 2.76 21.17
C PRO A 298 0.20 2.98 22.13
N VAL A 299 0.42 3.61 23.28
CA VAL A 299 -0.54 3.75 24.39
C VAL A 299 -0.71 5.22 24.78
N GLU A 300 -1.96 5.68 24.91
CA GLU A 300 -2.36 6.93 25.55
C GLU A 300 -2.90 6.64 26.96
N LEU A 301 -2.24 7.17 27.98
CA LEU A 301 -2.51 6.89 29.39
C LEU A 301 -3.29 8.04 30.06
N LYS A 302 -4.38 7.71 30.76
CA LYS A 302 -5.14 8.63 31.63
C LYS A 302 -5.48 7.99 32.98
N GLY A 303 -5.95 8.82 33.91
CA GLY A 303 -6.44 8.40 35.23
C GLY A 303 -5.42 7.64 36.09
N TRP A 304 -4.12 7.81 35.83
CA TRP A 304 -3.06 7.09 36.52
C TRP A 304 -2.92 7.53 37.99
N SER A 305 -2.49 6.59 38.85
CA SER A 305 -2.28 6.81 40.29
C SER A 305 -0.80 7.02 40.63
N ASN A 306 -0.52 7.92 41.57
CA ASN A 306 0.81 8.13 42.13
C ASN A 306 1.19 7.11 43.23
N GLU A 307 0.35 6.11 43.49
CA GLU A 307 0.65 5.02 44.40
C GLU A 307 1.81 4.17 43.89
N GLU A 308 2.82 3.95 44.73
CA GLU A 308 4.07 3.26 44.38
C GLU A 308 3.82 1.85 43.78
N SER A 309 2.81 1.13 44.26
CA SER A 309 2.42 -0.19 43.75
C SER A 309 1.84 -0.16 42.33
N GLU A 310 1.00 0.82 42.02
CA GLU A 310 0.42 0.99 40.68
C GLU A 310 1.48 1.45 39.69
N VAL A 311 2.35 2.39 40.10
CA VAL A 311 3.48 2.83 39.26
C VAL A 311 4.43 1.68 38.94
N ARG A 312 4.77 0.83 39.93
CA ARG A 312 5.60 -0.36 39.69
C ARG A 312 4.94 -1.35 38.72
N SER A 313 3.64 -1.59 38.89
CA SER A 313 2.88 -2.49 38.01
C SER A 313 2.85 -1.95 36.58
N PHE A 314 2.69 -0.64 36.42
CA PHE A 314 2.73 0.02 35.11
C PHE A 314 4.12 -0.04 34.47
N LEU A 315 5.20 0.18 35.22
CA LEU A 315 6.57 0.11 34.66
C LEU A 315 6.89 -1.28 34.07
N GLN A 316 6.32 -2.36 34.61
CA GLN A 316 6.46 -3.70 34.05
C GLN A 316 5.79 -3.84 32.67
N CYS A 317 4.79 -3.03 32.37
CA CYS A 317 4.09 -3.03 31.09
C CYS A 317 4.90 -2.40 29.96
N LEU A 318 5.91 -1.56 30.27
CA LEU A 318 6.68 -0.80 29.28
C LEU A 318 7.40 -1.69 28.26
N SER A 319 7.77 -2.93 28.61
CA SER A 319 8.39 -3.86 27.66
C SER A 319 7.48 -4.23 26.49
N TYR A 320 6.16 -4.09 26.65
CA TYR A 320 5.13 -4.43 25.67
C TYR A 320 4.54 -3.20 24.95
N ILE A 321 4.98 -2.00 25.32
CA ILE A 321 4.49 -0.73 24.76
C ILE A 321 5.54 -0.21 23.76
N SER A 322 5.10 0.24 22.58
CA SER A 322 6.00 0.81 21.56
C SER A 322 6.22 2.32 21.75
N GLN A 323 5.16 3.05 22.10
CA GLN A 323 5.18 4.48 22.42
C GLN A 323 4.17 4.79 23.52
N LEU A 324 4.46 5.77 24.37
CA LEU A 324 3.61 6.20 25.46
C LEU A 324 3.32 7.70 25.32
N SER A 325 2.04 8.08 25.40
CA SER A 325 1.57 9.45 25.59
C SER A 325 0.74 9.54 26.86
N CYS A 326 0.75 10.69 27.52
CA CYS A 326 -0.02 10.94 28.73
C CYS A 326 -0.46 12.41 28.75
N ASP A 327 -1.71 12.67 29.12
CA ASP A 327 -2.30 14.01 29.18
C ASP A 327 -1.78 14.86 30.35
N ASP A 328 -1.14 14.23 31.34
CA ASP A 328 -0.58 14.92 32.49
C ASP A 328 0.88 15.34 32.25
N ASP A 329 1.08 16.65 32.10
CA ASP A 329 2.41 17.30 31.98
C ASP A 329 3.36 17.00 33.15
N ARG A 330 2.85 16.51 34.30
CA ARG A 330 3.64 16.10 35.47
C ARG A 330 3.78 14.60 35.64
N PHE A 331 3.31 13.80 34.68
CA PHE A 331 3.37 12.34 34.72
C PHE A 331 4.78 11.83 35.03
N PHE A 332 5.76 12.20 34.20
CA PHE A 332 7.13 11.73 34.33
C PHE A 332 7.75 12.15 35.68
N GLN A 333 7.54 13.41 36.08
CA GLN A 333 8.01 13.98 37.34
C GLN A 333 7.48 13.18 38.53
N THR A 334 6.18 12.87 38.51
CA THR A 334 5.50 12.18 39.60
C THR A 334 5.90 10.70 39.65
N VAL A 335 6.08 10.03 38.51
CA VAL A 335 6.62 8.66 38.45
C VAL A 335 8.03 8.60 39.05
N CYS A 336 8.92 9.54 38.68
CA CYS A 336 10.27 9.62 39.24
C CYS A 336 10.28 9.93 40.75
N GLU A 337 9.27 10.63 41.28
CA GLU A 337 9.16 10.93 42.70
C GLU A 337 8.59 9.78 43.54
N SER A 338 7.78 8.93 42.92
CA SER A 338 7.04 7.84 43.59
C SER A 338 7.89 6.59 43.76
N ILE A 339 8.93 6.40 42.95
CA ILE A 339 9.83 5.24 43.05
C ILE A 339 11.15 5.65 43.72
N PRO A 340 11.38 5.23 44.99
CA PRO A 340 12.68 5.35 45.61
C PRO A 340 13.60 4.29 45.00
N VAL A 341 14.46 4.67 44.05
CA VAL A 341 15.28 3.70 43.35
C VAL A 341 16.33 3.06 44.29
N ARG A 342 16.13 1.77 44.57
CA ARG A 342 16.91 0.91 45.48
C ARG A 342 17.70 -0.17 44.75
N SER A 343 17.40 -0.43 43.47
CA SER A 343 18.06 -1.47 42.66
C SER A 343 18.42 -1.00 41.23
N ARG A 344 19.34 -1.73 40.58
CA ARG A 344 19.75 -1.47 39.18
C ARG A 344 18.64 -1.80 38.17
N GLU A 345 17.71 -2.69 38.54
CA GLU A 345 16.55 -3.05 37.72
C GLU A 345 15.56 -1.89 37.63
N GLU A 346 15.29 -1.22 38.75
CA GLU A 346 14.46 -0.01 38.81
C GLU A 346 15.11 1.15 38.02
N ASP A 347 16.43 1.30 38.07
CA ASP A 347 17.16 2.28 37.24
C ASP A 347 16.93 2.00 35.72
N GLN A 348 16.94 0.74 35.32
CA GLN A 348 16.70 0.33 33.92
C GLN A 348 15.24 0.54 33.50
N GLN A 349 14.27 0.26 34.38
CA GLN A 349 12.85 0.46 34.10
C GLN A 349 12.49 1.94 33.92
N LEU A 350 13.04 2.83 34.76
CA LEU A 350 12.85 4.28 34.61
C LEU A 350 13.51 4.84 33.35
N ALA A 351 14.64 4.27 32.91
CA ALA A 351 15.24 4.61 31.62
C ALA A 351 14.35 4.14 30.44
N SER A 352 13.74 2.96 30.54
CA SER A 352 12.77 2.46 29.56
C SER A 352 11.51 3.32 29.47
N LEU A 353 11.09 3.97 30.56
CA LEU A 353 9.97 4.92 30.54
C LEU A 353 10.26 6.11 29.62
N LEU A 354 11.46 6.68 29.71
CA LEU A 354 11.85 7.80 28.86
C LEU A 354 11.96 7.39 27.38
N GLN A 355 12.39 6.16 27.11
CA GLN A 355 12.38 5.60 25.76
C GLN A 355 10.97 5.45 25.20
N ALA A 356 10.02 4.96 26.00
CA ALA A 356 8.62 4.85 25.61
C ALA A 356 7.99 6.23 25.32
N LEU A 357 8.38 7.28 26.04
CA LEU A 357 7.98 8.68 25.80
C LEU A 357 8.71 9.34 24.59
N GLY A 358 9.40 8.56 23.75
CA GLY A 358 10.10 9.08 22.57
C GLY A 358 11.39 9.84 22.88
N SER A 359 12.02 9.57 24.03
CA SER A 359 13.23 10.27 24.51
C SER A 359 13.11 11.80 24.58
N THR A 360 11.88 12.32 24.61
CA THR A 360 11.56 13.75 24.70
C THR A 360 10.89 14.02 26.04
N LEU A 361 11.42 14.99 26.79
CA LEU A 361 10.92 15.34 28.11
C LEU A 361 10.65 16.84 28.21
N SER A 362 9.47 17.21 28.66
CA SER A 362 9.07 18.60 28.91
C SER A 362 8.81 18.83 30.40
N LEU A 363 9.60 19.69 31.02
CA LEU A 363 9.49 20.04 32.44
C LEU A 363 9.01 21.48 32.60
N GLY A 364 7.70 21.61 32.79
CA GLY A 364 7.00 22.85 33.12
C GLY A 364 6.65 22.99 34.61
N GLY A 365 5.93 24.07 34.95
CA GLY A 365 5.38 24.27 36.29
C GLY A 365 6.40 24.56 37.40
N GLU A 366 6.01 24.32 38.66
CA GLU A 366 6.93 24.42 39.79
C GLU A 366 7.80 23.15 39.86
N LEU A 367 9.12 23.34 39.93
CA LEU A 367 10.10 22.25 40.06
C LEU A 367 10.81 22.33 41.44
N PRO A 368 10.23 21.68 42.47
CA PRO A 368 10.87 21.50 43.77
C PRO A 368 12.22 20.78 43.68
N ARG A 369 13.04 20.93 44.74
CA ARG A 369 14.36 20.27 44.81
C ARG A 369 14.27 18.75 44.77
N LYS A 370 13.20 18.16 45.32
CA LYS A 370 12.96 16.71 45.31
C LYS A 370 12.79 16.22 43.87
N THR A 371 11.87 16.84 43.12
CA THR A 371 11.62 16.59 41.70
C THR A 371 12.89 16.69 40.86
N CYS A 372 13.64 17.80 41.00
CA CYS A 372 14.87 17.99 40.24
C CYS A 372 15.93 16.91 40.53
N ARG A 373 16.00 16.42 41.78
CA ARG A 373 16.93 15.35 42.15
C ARG A 373 16.50 14.02 41.52
N SER A 374 15.22 13.67 41.62
CA SER A 374 14.69 12.42 41.07
C SER A 374 14.81 12.38 39.55
N VAL A 375 14.34 13.42 38.86
CA VAL A 375 14.44 13.53 37.40
C VAL A 375 15.89 13.59 36.93
N GLY A 376 16.74 14.38 37.60
CA GLY A 376 18.17 14.50 37.26
C GLY A 376 18.93 13.18 37.40
N ARG A 377 18.54 12.32 38.35
CA ARG A 377 19.07 10.96 38.48
C ARG A 377 18.69 10.12 37.26
N VAL A 378 17.42 10.09 36.86
CA VAL A 378 16.95 9.32 35.70
C VAL A 378 17.63 9.76 34.41
N LEU A 379 17.77 11.09 34.20
CA LEU A 379 18.51 11.64 33.06
C LEU A 379 19.98 11.18 33.02
N GLY A 380 20.60 10.97 34.19
CA GLY A 380 21.96 10.45 34.30
C GLY A 380 22.10 8.95 33.99
N LEU A 381 21.01 8.18 34.06
CA LEU A 381 20.99 6.74 33.81
C LEU A 381 20.71 6.41 32.34
N CYS A 382 20.24 7.38 31.56
CA CYS A 382 19.85 7.18 30.17
C CYS A 382 21.07 6.96 29.27
N ALA A 383 21.13 5.78 28.65
CA ALA A 383 22.17 5.47 27.66
C ALA A 383 21.93 6.16 26.30
N SER A 384 20.68 6.54 26.00
CA SER A 384 20.24 7.16 24.75
C SER A 384 20.33 8.69 24.80
N ARG A 385 20.24 9.29 23.60
CA ARG A 385 20.16 10.74 23.41
C ARG A 385 18.79 11.25 23.86
N VAL A 386 18.76 12.29 24.69
CA VAL A 386 17.52 12.85 25.27
C VAL A 386 17.30 14.30 24.83
N ASP A 387 16.07 14.61 24.47
CA ASP A 387 15.62 15.97 24.15
C ASP A 387 14.84 16.56 25.33
N LEU A 388 15.42 17.57 25.98
CA LEU A 388 14.90 18.14 27.22
C LEU A 388 14.40 19.56 27.02
N THR A 389 13.16 19.84 27.41
CA THR A 389 12.52 21.16 27.38
C THR A 389 12.31 21.66 28.82
N LEU A 390 12.95 22.77 29.19
CA LEU A 390 12.88 23.35 30.54
C LEU A 390 12.18 24.71 30.53
N THR A 391 10.92 24.71 30.95
CA THR A 391 10.06 25.88 31.00
C THR A 391 9.43 26.15 32.39
N PRO A 392 10.17 25.99 33.52
CA PRO A 392 9.58 26.08 34.85
C PRO A 392 9.05 27.48 35.19
N SER A 393 7.93 27.54 35.91
CA SER A 393 7.46 28.76 36.57
C SER A 393 8.34 29.10 37.78
N LYS A 394 8.78 28.07 38.53
CA LYS A 394 9.61 28.21 39.72
C LYS A 394 10.63 27.09 39.82
N ILE A 395 11.91 27.45 39.96
CA ILE A 395 13.03 26.53 40.20
C ILE A 395 14.14 27.27 40.95
N SER A 396 14.75 26.59 41.92
CA SER A 396 15.89 27.11 42.68
C SER A 396 17.22 26.79 41.98
N LEU A 397 18.27 27.59 42.19
CA LEU A 397 19.60 27.33 41.60
C LEU A 397 20.14 25.94 41.99
N LYS A 398 19.98 25.55 43.26
CA LYS A 398 20.35 24.20 43.72
C LYS A 398 19.52 23.09 43.03
N GLY A 399 18.23 23.35 42.76
CA GLY A 399 17.38 22.42 42.00
C GLY A 399 17.86 22.26 40.56
N ALA A 400 18.12 23.37 39.86
CA ALA A 400 18.67 23.35 38.51
C ALA A 400 20.03 22.62 38.44
N ALA A 401 20.88 22.79 39.44
CA ALA A 401 22.16 22.08 39.55
C ALA A 401 21.99 20.57 39.72
N LEU A 402 20.98 20.12 40.49
CA LEU A 402 20.69 18.70 40.68
C LEU A 402 20.11 18.07 39.40
N LEU A 403 19.30 18.82 38.65
CA LEU A 403 18.69 18.35 37.40
C LEU A 403 19.73 18.07 36.31
N LEU A 404 20.75 18.94 36.20
CA LEU A 404 21.82 18.86 35.20
C LEU A 404 23.14 18.34 35.79
N ARG A 405 23.08 17.64 36.94
CA ARG A 405 24.29 17.21 37.68
C ARG A 405 25.07 16.13 36.96
N HIS A 406 24.36 15.17 36.37
CA HIS A 406 24.97 14.05 35.68
C HIS A 406 25.27 14.46 34.23
N GLU A 407 26.32 13.90 33.64
CA GLU A 407 26.61 14.05 32.20
C GLU A 407 25.52 13.32 31.40
N SER A 408 24.33 13.91 31.39
CA SER A 408 23.19 13.46 30.59
C SER A 408 23.59 13.59 29.13
N LYS A 409 23.44 12.50 28.36
CA LYS A 409 23.61 12.47 26.91
C LYS A 409 22.50 13.27 26.22
N LEU A 410 22.37 14.55 26.54
CA LEU A 410 21.39 15.44 25.95
C LEU A 410 21.75 15.64 24.48
N HIS A 411 20.75 15.52 23.62
CA HIS A 411 20.90 15.83 22.21
C HIS A 411 20.39 17.24 21.91
N LYS A 412 19.17 17.54 22.35
CA LYS A 412 18.59 18.89 22.31
C LYS A 412 18.21 19.38 23.70
N LEU A 413 18.59 20.61 24.03
CA LEU A 413 18.15 21.30 25.24
C LEU A 413 17.38 22.56 24.85
N ARG A 414 16.09 22.63 25.20
CA ARG A 414 15.24 23.80 24.96
C ARG A 414 14.99 24.53 26.27
N LEU A 415 15.29 25.82 26.32
CA LEU A 415 15.19 26.61 27.54
C LEU A 415 14.23 27.78 27.37
N SER A 416 13.40 28.04 28.36
CA SER A 416 12.76 29.37 28.47
C SER A 416 13.82 30.45 28.73
N VAL A 417 13.55 31.67 28.27
CA VAL A 417 14.41 32.87 28.47
C VAL A 417 14.82 33.05 29.94
N GLY A 418 13.87 32.92 30.87
CA GLY A 418 14.15 33.01 32.31
C GLY A 418 15.05 31.88 32.84
N MET A 419 14.96 30.68 32.26
CA MET A 419 15.79 29.54 32.64
C MET A 419 17.24 29.73 32.15
N ALA A 420 17.45 30.23 30.94
CA ALA A 420 18.78 30.55 30.42
C ALA A 420 19.53 31.54 31.33
N VAL A 421 18.85 32.58 31.81
CA VAL A 421 19.41 33.54 32.77
C VAL A 421 19.73 32.90 34.13
N LYS A 422 18.88 31.98 34.62
CA LYS A 422 19.14 31.27 35.88
C LYS A 422 20.34 30.33 35.76
N LEU A 423 20.44 29.57 34.67
CA LEU A 423 21.56 28.67 34.41
C LEU A 423 22.87 29.44 34.25
N SER A 424 22.87 30.59 33.57
CA SER A 424 24.09 31.41 33.45
C SER A 424 24.58 31.92 34.82
N ARG A 425 23.67 32.21 35.77
CA ARG A 425 24.04 32.55 37.15
C ARG A 425 24.56 31.35 37.93
N LEU A 426 23.97 30.17 37.71
CA LEU A 426 24.42 28.93 38.34
C LEU A 426 25.85 28.62 37.94
N VAL A 427 26.10 28.56 36.63
CA VAL A 427 27.41 28.20 36.06
C VAL A 427 28.50 29.19 36.49
N ARG A 428 28.18 30.49 36.57
CA ARG A 428 29.10 31.51 37.10
C ARG A 428 29.46 31.32 38.57
N ARG A 429 28.52 30.81 39.39
CA ARG A 429 28.74 30.58 40.83
C ARG A 429 29.49 29.29 41.13
N THR A 430 29.34 28.26 40.29
CA THR A 430 29.94 26.95 40.53
C THR A 430 31.41 26.86 40.09
N GLY A 431 31.91 27.80 39.28
CA GLY A 431 33.34 27.92 38.93
C GLY A 431 33.92 26.71 38.18
N ARG A 432 35.22 26.77 37.82
CA ARG A 432 35.98 25.83 36.97
C ARG A 432 35.97 24.34 37.37
N GLY A 433 35.31 23.94 38.46
CA GLY A 433 35.26 22.56 38.97
C GLY A 433 34.09 21.70 38.50
N SER A 434 33.12 22.27 37.76
CA SER A 434 32.00 21.49 37.17
C SER A 434 32.39 20.97 35.80
N THR A 435 32.08 19.71 35.49
CA THR A 435 32.24 19.17 34.14
C THR A 435 31.40 19.98 33.14
N PRO A 436 31.96 20.37 31.98
CA PRO A 436 31.25 21.16 30.99
C PRO A 436 30.15 20.33 30.34
N LEU A 437 28.91 20.82 30.38
CA LEU A 437 27.79 20.16 29.71
C LEU A 437 28.02 20.20 28.20
N THR A 438 27.88 19.04 27.55
CA THR A 438 27.93 18.92 26.08
C THR A 438 26.51 18.70 25.57
N VAL A 439 26.03 19.61 24.73
CA VAL A 439 24.70 19.54 24.12
C VAL A 439 24.84 19.89 22.64
N PRO A 440 24.61 18.96 21.70
CA PRO A 440 24.67 19.25 20.28
C PRO A 440 23.79 20.44 19.87
N GLU A 441 22.54 20.51 20.33
CA GLU A 441 21.61 21.58 19.99
C GLU A 441 21.02 22.27 21.24
N LEU A 442 21.22 23.58 21.34
CA LEU A 442 20.59 24.44 22.34
C LEU A 442 19.54 25.30 21.64
N SER A 443 18.34 25.43 22.21
CA SER A 443 17.32 26.34 21.69
C SER A 443 16.67 27.15 22.81
N LEU A 444 16.19 28.33 22.48
CA LEU A 444 15.32 29.11 23.36
C LEU A 444 13.86 28.87 22.96
N VAL A 445 12.95 28.81 23.94
CA VAL A 445 11.52 28.55 23.72
C VAL A 445 10.71 29.82 23.97
N LEU A 446 9.88 30.19 22.99
CA LEU A 446 8.87 31.24 23.12
C LEU A 446 7.60 30.68 23.79
N LYS A 447 7.14 31.28 24.90
CA LYS A 447 6.01 30.75 25.68
C LYS A 447 4.62 31.22 25.21
N SER A 448 4.49 32.46 24.77
CA SER A 448 3.19 33.05 24.40
C SER A 448 3.34 34.30 23.54
N SER A 449 4.26 35.19 23.92
CA SER A 449 4.51 36.45 23.22
C SER A 449 6.00 36.80 23.26
N GLN A 450 6.44 37.60 22.29
CA GLN A 450 7.82 38.06 22.21
C GLN A 450 8.20 38.87 23.47
N PRO A 451 9.30 38.51 24.17
CA PRO A 451 9.74 39.28 25.31
C PRO A 451 10.26 40.65 24.87
N PRO A 452 10.22 41.68 25.74
CA PRO A 452 10.83 42.98 25.44
C PRO A 452 12.32 42.83 25.09
N GLU A 453 12.82 43.60 24.12
CA GLU A 453 14.19 43.48 23.60
C GLU A 453 15.25 43.50 24.72
N ARG A 454 15.10 44.38 25.73
CA ARG A 454 16.02 44.43 26.89
C ARG A 454 16.15 43.08 27.63
N VAL A 455 15.05 42.32 27.72
CA VAL A 455 15.03 41.01 28.36
C VAL A 455 15.71 39.98 27.46
N LEU A 456 15.47 40.07 26.16
CA LEU A 456 16.06 39.21 25.13
C LEU A 456 17.58 39.41 25.05
N SER A 457 18.09 40.65 24.95
CA SER A 457 19.53 40.95 24.96
C SER A 457 20.21 40.44 26.24
N ARG A 458 19.55 40.57 27.40
CA ARG A 458 20.07 40.02 28.67
C ARG A 458 20.12 38.49 28.66
N ALA A 459 19.15 37.84 28.00
CA ALA A 459 19.14 36.41 27.83
C ALA A 459 20.21 35.95 26.85
N LEU A 460 20.41 36.63 25.72
CA LEU A 460 21.47 36.34 24.75
C LEU A 460 22.86 36.50 25.39
N SER A 461 23.09 37.55 26.17
CA SER A 461 24.32 37.71 26.98
C SER A 461 24.50 36.56 28.00
N SER A 462 23.40 36.06 28.56
CA SER A 462 23.41 34.89 29.44
C SER A 462 23.73 33.60 28.68
N VAL A 463 23.20 33.42 27.47
CA VAL A 463 23.51 32.29 26.58
C VAL A 463 24.97 32.36 26.13
N ALA A 464 25.49 33.51 25.71
CA ALA A 464 26.91 33.70 25.40
C ALA A 464 27.81 33.34 26.60
N SER A 465 27.35 33.60 27.83
CA SER A 465 28.05 33.17 29.05
C SER A 465 27.99 31.67 29.29
N LEU A 466 26.91 31.00 28.89
CA LEU A 466 26.81 29.53 28.92
C LEU A 466 27.71 28.88 27.87
N LEU A 467 27.70 29.39 26.63
CA LEU A 467 28.52 28.88 25.52
C LEU A 467 30.03 28.94 25.81
N ARG A 468 30.48 29.86 26.67
CA ARG A 468 31.89 29.90 27.13
C ARG A 468 32.30 28.69 27.98
N LEU A 469 31.34 27.98 28.57
CA LEU A 469 31.59 26.88 29.51
C LEU A 469 30.94 25.57 29.06
N TRP A 470 29.95 25.61 28.17
CA TRP A 470 29.26 24.46 27.61
C TRP A 470 29.72 24.22 26.16
N ARG A 471 29.78 22.95 25.76
CA ARG A 471 30.07 22.58 24.37
C ARG A 471 28.75 22.46 23.60
N VAL A 472 28.44 23.47 22.82
CA VAL A 472 27.22 23.53 21.99
C VAL A 472 27.60 23.69 20.53
N GLN A 473 27.08 22.81 19.67
CA GLN A 473 27.37 22.85 18.23
C GLN A 473 26.39 23.73 17.46
N CYS A 474 25.11 23.75 17.87
CA CYS A 474 24.07 24.53 17.22
C CYS A 474 23.24 25.28 18.26
N LEU A 475 23.02 26.58 18.04
CA LEU A 475 22.10 27.41 18.79
C LEU A 475 20.95 27.84 17.87
N ASP A 476 19.74 27.41 18.19
CA ASP A 476 18.52 27.70 17.46
C ASP A 476 17.72 28.81 18.16
N LEU A 477 17.54 29.93 17.45
CA LEU A 477 16.82 31.13 17.86
C LEU A 477 15.69 31.49 16.88
N THR A 478 15.27 30.56 16.03
CA THR A 478 14.26 30.79 14.98
C THR A 478 12.92 31.29 15.53
N ASP A 479 12.55 30.92 16.75
CA ASP A 479 11.32 31.39 17.42
C ASP A 479 11.30 32.89 17.77
N PHE A 480 12.43 33.61 17.67
CA PHE A 480 12.56 34.98 18.16
C PHE A 480 12.93 35.97 17.05
N GLN A 481 12.19 37.08 16.94
CA GLN A 481 12.65 38.26 16.23
C GLN A 481 13.62 39.03 17.13
N ILE A 482 14.89 39.11 16.74
CA ILE A 482 15.97 39.72 17.52
C ILE A 482 16.55 40.89 16.73
N GLN A 483 16.89 41.98 17.41
CA GLN A 483 17.62 43.07 16.77
C GLN A 483 19.08 42.65 16.48
N GLY A 484 19.59 42.95 15.28
CA GLY A 484 20.91 42.47 14.84
C GLY A 484 22.06 42.77 15.84
N HIS A 485 22.08 43.96 16.43
CA HIS A 485 23.11 44.35 17.41
C HIS A 485 23.15 43.46 18.66
N SER A 486 22.01 42.89 19.08
CA SER A 486 21.93 41.98 20.23
C SER A 486 22.69 40.65 19.98
N LEU A 487 22.92 40.27 18.72
CA LEU A 487 23.58 39.01 18.33
C LEU A 487 25.10 39.11 18.21
N ILE A 488 25.69 40.31 18.19
CA ILE A 488 27.14 40.52 18.07
C ILE A 488 27.90 39.72 19.14
N THR A 489 27.38 39.69 20.37
CA THR A 489 27.98 38.93 21.47
C THR A 489 28.05 37.41 21.25
N LEU A 490 27.14 36.85 20.43
CA LEU A 490 27.15 35.44 20.04
C LEU A 490 28.10 35.20 18.85
N LEU A 491 28.20 36.15 17.92
CA LEU A 491 29.13 36.08 16.79
C LEU A 491 30.59 36.04 17.26
N CYS A 492 30.96 36.85 18.25
CA CYS A 492 32.30 36.87 18.82
C CYS A 492 32.69 35.60 19.62
N HIS A 493 31.85 34.56 19.62
CA HIS A 493 32.16 33.28 20.27
C HIS A 493 33.19 32.47 19.47
N GLN A 494 34.35 32.22 20.08
CA GLN A 494 35.53 31.60 19.46
C GLN A 494 35.39 30.08 19.18
N GLY A 495 34.35 29.40 19.68
CA GLY A 495 34.14 27.95 19.47
C GLY A 495 33.31 27.60 18.23
N PRO A 496 33.35 26.35 17.74
CA PRO A 496 32.51 25.90 16.62
C PRO A 496 31.03 25.96 17.04
N LEU A 497 30.27 26.86 16.40
CA LEU A 497 28.87 27.11 16.71
C LEU A 497 28.15 27.41 15.41
N SER A 498 27.00 26.79 15.19
CA SER A 498 26.05 27.13 14.13
C SER A 498 24.89 27.91 14.73
N LEU A 499 24.51 29.03 14.12
CA LEU A 499 23.38 29.86 14.52
C LEU A 499 22.22 29.67 13.54
N ARG A 500 21.06 29.24 14.02
CA ARG A 500 19.81 29.25 13.25
C ARG A 500 18.98 30.45 13.69
N LEU A 501 18.66 31.31 12.74
CA LEU A 501 17.93 32.56 12.94
C LEU A 501 16.68 32.55 12.05
N ASN A 502 15.64 33.29 12.44
CA ASN A 502 14.54 33.56 11.50
C ASN A 502 14.97 34.54 10.40
N SER A 503 14.17 34.58 9.33
CA SER A 503 14.43 35.40 8.15
C SER A 503 14.60 36.89 8.47
N ASP A 504 13.75 37.43 9.35
CA ASP A 504 13.74 38.86 9.65
C ASP A 504 14.97 39.27 10.48
N THR A 505 15.37 38.43 11.45
CA THR A 505 16.57 38.65 12.25
C THR A 505 17.82 38.50 11.41
N LEU A 506 17.86 37.50 10.53
CA LEU A 506 18.98 37.31 9.61
C LEU A 506 19.13 38.53 8.69
N GLN A 507 18.02 39.03 8.13
CA GLN A 507 18.01 40.25 7.32
C GLN A 507 18.55 41.46 8.10
N HIS A 508 18.02 41.73 9.30
CA HIS A 508 18.47 42.86 10.11
C HIS A 508 19.94 42.74 10.51
N LEU A 509 20.40 41.53 10.87
CA LEU A 509 21.80 41.30 11.22
C LEU A 509 22.72 41.58 10.04
N THR A 510 22.36 41.16 8.83
CA THR A 510 23.16 41.44 7.63
C THR A 510 23.31 42.94 7.37
N VAL A 511 22.25 43.73 7.57
CA VAL A 511 22.32 45.20 7.45
C VAL A 511 23.22 45.82 8.50
N VAL A 512 23.12 45.39 9.77
CA VAL A 512 23.98 45.88 10.85
C VAL A 512 25.47 45.56 10.59
N LEU A 513 25.77 44.39 10.04
CA LEU A 513 27.13 44.01 9.67
C LEU A 513 27.68 44.85 8.51
N TYR A 514 26.83 45.14 7.52
CA TYR A 514 27.18 46.07 6.46
C TYR A 514 27.47 47.47 6.99
N GLU A 515 26.64 48.02 7.89
CA GLU A 515 26.89 49.32 8.52
C GLU A 515 28.18 49.34 9.36
N ALA A 516 28.51 48.22 10.01
CA ALA A 516 29.72 48.10 10.83
C ALA A 516 31.03 48.06 10.00
N GLN A 517 30.97 47.58 8.76
CA GLN A 517 32.14 47.40 7.87
C GLN A 517 33.31 46.63 8.53
N ASP A 518 33.01 45.74 9.47
CA ASP A 518 34.00 44.96 10.22
C ASP A 518 34.24 43.59 9.54
N LYS A 519 35.49 43.34 9.14
CA LYS A 519 35.89 42.14 8.40
C LYS A 519 35.78 40.88 9.25
N ASP A 520 36.27 40.93 10.49
CA ASP A 520 36.31 39.77 11.37
C ASP A 520 34.89 39.37 11.77
N LEU A 521 34.04 40.35 12.06
CA LEU A 521 32.64 40.13 12.42
C LEU A 521 31.84 39.55 11.24
N THR A 522 32.09 40.01 10.03
CA THR A 522 31.46 39.49 8.80
C THR A 522 31.88 38.04 8.53
N GLN A 523 33.16 37.72 8.70
CA GLN A 523 33.64 36.35 8.57
C GLN A 523 33.01 35.43 9.62
N TRP A 524 33.02 35.83 10.90
CA TRP A 524 32.38 35.04 11.96
C TRP A 524 30.89 34.85 11.69
N PHE A 525 30.19 35.88 11.23
CA PHE A 525 28.78 35.76 10.85
C PHE A 525 28.55 34.64 9.84
N LEU A 526 29.25 34.66 8.71
CA LEU A 526 29.08 33.67 7.65
C LEU A 526 29.48 32.26 8.09
N GLU A 527 30.53 32.12 8.90
CA GLU A 527 30.92 30.86 9.54
C GLU A 527 29.80 30.30 10.43
N LYS A 528 29.17 31.16 11.26
CA LYS A 528 28.13 30.72 12.19
C LYS A 528 26.81 30.39 11.49
N VAL A 529 26.41 31.13 10.45
CA VAL A 529 25.13 30.87 9.74
C VAL A 529 25.27 29.86 8.59
N GLY A 530 26.50 29.43 8.27
CA GLY A 530 26.78 28.49 7.18
C GLY A 530 26.63 29.11 5.79
N GLY A 531 26.64 30.43 5.68
CA GLY A 531 26.54 31.16 4.42
C GLY A 531 25.17 31.12 3.73
N ASP A 532 24.13 30.51 4.31
CA ASP A 532 22.79 30.50 3.72
C ASP A 532 22.02 31.81 4.00
N LEU A 533 21.93 32.65 2.97
CA LEU A 533 21.22 33.92 2.98
C LEU A 533 20.02 33.91 2.01
N THR A 534 19.50 32.73 1.64
CA THR A 534 18.37 32.59 0.70
C THR A 534 17.07 33.22 1.19
N SER A 535 16.91 33.37 2.50
CA SER A 535 15.75 34.06 3.08
C SER A 535 15.83 35.59 2.94
N CYS A 536 17.03 36.15 2.81
CA CYS A 536 17.31 37.59 2.82
C CYS A 536 17.04 38.27 1.46
N ARG A 537 16.66 39.55 1.56
CA ARG A 537 16.62 40.53 0.47
C ARG A 537 17.83 41.46 0.62
N LEU A 538 18.91 41.15 -0.08
CA LEU A 538 20.18 41.87 -0.03
C LEU A 538 20.27 42.84 -1.21
N ASP A 539 20.57 44.10 -0.90
CA ASP A 539 21.01 45.07 -1.90
C ASP A 539 22.42 44.71 -2.40
N TRP A 540 22.78 45.20 -3.59
CA TRP A 540 24.07 44.90 -4.21
C TRP A 540 25.26 45.28 -3.33
N GLU A 541 25.25 46.48 -2.74
CA GLU A 541 26.35 46.98 -1.91
C GLU A 541 26.60 46.08 -0.70
N VAL A 542 25.51 45.57 -0.10
CA VAL A 542 25.56 44.64 1.03
C VAL A 542 26.19 43.32 0.59
N LEU A 543 25.72 42.73 -0.51
CA LEU A 543 26.28 41.48 -1.02
C LEU A 543 27.76 41.63 -1.42
N LEU A 544 28.12 42.72 -2.08
CA LEU A 544 29.50 43.00 -2.48
C LEU A 544 30.42 43.13 -1.26
N SER A 545 29.99 43.85 -0.22
CA SER A 545 30.73 43.95 1.05
C SER A 545 30.95 42.57 1.69
N LEU A 546 29.91 41.73 1.75
CA LEU A 546 30.02 40.36 2.28
C LEU A 546 31.01 39.50 1.47
N LEU A 547 31.00 39.60 0.15
CA LEU A 547 31.88 38.85 -0.75
C LEU A 547 33.34 39.34 -0.73
N GLN A 548 33.55 40.64 -0.51
CA GLN A 548 34.88 41.24 -0.36
C GLN A 548 35.50 40.90 1.00
N HIS A 549 34.68 40.82 2.05
CA HIS A 549 35.14 40.60 3.43
C HIS A 549 35.13 39.13 3.86
N SER A 550 34.79 38.18 2.97
CA SER A 550 34.77 36.76 3.33
C SER A 550 35.25 35.83 2.20
N THR A 551 35.81 34.70 2.61
CA THR A 551 36.17 33.57 1.72
C THR A 551 35.14 32.45 1.74
N HIS A 552 34.07 32.60 2.53
CA HIS A 552 33.02 31.60 2.69
C HIS A 552 32.08 31.57 1.47
N ASN A 553 31.52 30.38 1.20
CA ASN A 553 30.49 30.25 0.18
C ASN A 553 29.18 30.85 0.68
N ILE A 554 28.56 31.70 -0.14
CA ILE A 554 27.31 32.41 0.18
C ILE A 554 26.21 31.88 -0.74
N THR A 555 25.10 31.44 -0.16
CA THR A 555 23.92 30.99 -0.91
C THR A 555 22.88 32.10 -0.90
N VAL A 556 22.45 32.57 -2.08
CA VAL A 556 21.46 33.66 -2.20
C VAL A 556 20.36 33.30 -3.19
N ASP A 557 19.12 33.68 -2.87
CA ASP A 557 18.03 33.60 -3.83
C ASP A 557 17.96 34.92 -4.63
N LEU A 558 18.49 34.90 -5.85
CA LEU A 558 18.52 36.07 -6.70
C LEU A 558 17.12 36.54 -7.15
N ARG A 559 16.08 35.68 -7.09
CA ARG A 559 14.71 36.10 -7.43
C ARG A 559 14.20 37.19 -6.49
N LYS A 560 14.66 37.17 -5.25
CA LYS A 560 14.37 38.20 -4.24
C LYS A 560 15.25 39.45 -4.38
N ASN A 561 16.33 39.37 -5.16
CA ASN A 561 17.41 40.35 -5.25
C ASN A 561 17.59 40.85 -6.69
N ARG A 562 16.53 41.46 -7.24
CA ARG A 562 16.45 41.93 -8.64
C ARG A 562 17.57 42.90 -9.05
N LEU A 563 18.21 43.57 -8.09
CA LEU A 563 19.30 44.52 -8.33
C LEU A 563 20.60 43.85 -8.81
N LEU A 564 20.77 42.55 -8.57
CA LEU A 564 21.97 41.80 -8.94
C LEU A 564 22.13 41.59 -10.45
N GLU A 565 21.03 41.65 -11.22
CA GLU A 565 21.09 41.51 -12.69
C GLU A 565 21.79 42.69 -13.37
N LYS A 566 21.81 43.88 -12.76
CA LYS A 566 22.48 45.07 -13.34
C LYS A 566 23.99 45.04 -13.13
N ASN A 567 24.48 44.30 -12.14
CA ASN A 567 25.87 44.34 -11.67
C ASN A 567 26.58 43.00 -11.87
N ILE A 568 26.18 42.25 -12.91
CA ILE A 568 26.72 40.92 -13.23
C ILE A 568 28.23 40.96 -13.40
N SER A 569 28.75 41.98 -14.09
CA SER A 569 30.18 42.16 -14.36
C SER A 569 31.02 42.13 -13.08
N ASP A 570 30.51 42.75 -12.01
CA ASP A 570 31.20 42.82 -10.73
C ASP A 570 31.04 41.54 -9.89
N LEU A 571 29.99 40.73 -10.16
CA LEU A 571 29.77 39.45 -9.48
C LEU A 571 30.54 38.29 -10.12
N LEU A 572 30.87 38.36 -11.42
CA LEU A 572 31.59 37.31 -12.16
C LEU A 572 32.83 36.75 -11.43
N PRO A 573 33.73 37.58 -10.85
CA PRO A 573 34.91 37.09 -10.12
C PRO A 573 34.58 36.29 -8.86
N PHE A 574 33.35 36.40 -8.36
CA PHE A 574 32.88 35.79 -7.11
C PHE A 574 31.97 34.58 -7.34
N LEU A 575 31.60 34.24 -8.58
CA LEU A 575 30.62 33.18 -8.89
C LEU A 575 30.97 31.83 -8.26
N GLY A 576 32.25 31.46 -8.20
CA GLY A 576 32.68 30.21 -7.58
C GLY A 576 32.39 30.12 -6.06
N ARG A 577 32.07 31.26 -5.42
CA ARG A 577 31.72 31.37 -4.00
C ARG A 577 30.23 31.63 -3.77
N VAL A 578 29.44 31.84 -4.83
CA VAL A 578 28.01 32.12 -4.68
C VAL A 578 27.23 30.93 -5.22
N THR A 579 26.17 30.49 -4.55
CA THR A 579 25.23 29.53 -5.15
C THR A 579 23.96 30.25 -5.59
N LEU A 580 23.58 30.08 -6.86
CA LEU A 580 22.53 30.85 -7.53
C LEU A 580 21.32 29.97 -7.84
N LYS A 581 20.12 30.48 -7.55
CA LYS A 581 18.84 29.76 -7.77
C LYS A 581 17.90 30.43 -8.79
N SER A 582 18.36 31.40 -9.60
CA SER A 582 17.51 32.14 -10.57
C SER A 582 17.87 31.90 -12.03
N SER A 583 16.87 31.63 -12.87
CA SER A 583 17.04 31.46 -14.33
C SER A 583 17.29 32.76 -15.10
N SER A 584 16.76 33.90 -14.64
CA SER A 584 16.99 35.21 -15.28
C SER A 584 18.45 35.62 -15.23
N PHE A 585 19.09 35.40 -14.07
CA PHE A 585 20.48 35.73 -13.86
C PHE A 585 21.42 34.84 -14.69
N VAL A 586 21.10 33.54 -14.81
CA VAL A 586 21.88 32.63 -15.66
C VAL A 586 21.87 33.11 -17.10
N LYS A 587 20.72 33.52 -17.65
CA LYS A 587 20.61 34.07 -19.01
C LYS A 587 21.52 35.29 -19.22
N SER A 588 21.45 36.27 -18.32
CA SER A 588 22.27 37.49 -18.44
C SER A 588 23.76 37.21 -18.20
N SER A 589 24.09 36.23 -17.36
CA SER A 589 25.47 35.81 -17.08
C SER A 589 26.13 35.15 -18.28
N ILE A 590 25.44 34.21 -18.95
CA ILE A 590 25.99 33.57 -20.15
C ILE A 590 26.21 34.60 -21.26
N ARG A 591 25.32 35.60 -21.39
CA ARG A 591 25.46 36.68 -22.37
C ARG A 591 26.68 37.55 -22.09
N HIS A 592 26.88 37.96 -20.83
CA HIS A 592 28.06 38.75 -20.45
C HIS A 592 29.37 37.95 -20.60
N ILE A 593 29.37 36.67 -20.22
CA ILE A 593 30.53 35.78 -20.41
C ILE A 593 30.88 35.66 -21.90
N TYR A 594 29.87 35.54 -22.76
CA TYR A 594 30.05 35.54 -24.21
C TYR A 594 30.62 36.86 -24.74
N ASP A 595 30.07 38.00 -24.30
CA ASP A 595 30.51 39.34 -24.72
C ASP A 595 31.96 39.62 -24.29
N SER A 596 32.36 39.16 -23.09
CA SER A 596 33.72 39.29 -22.54
C SER A 596 34.71 38.23 -23.04
N ARG A 597 34.22 37.16 -23.69
CA ARG A 597 35.03 36.00 -24.15
C ARG A 597 35.82 35.29 -23.04
N ASP A 598 35.36 35.41 -21.79
CA ASP A 598 36.01 34.80 -20.63
C ASP A 598 35.54 33.37 -20.41
N SER A 599 36.25 32.39 -20.99
CA SER A 599 35.92 30.97 -20.83
C SER A 599 36.12 30.44 -19.40
N ASP A 600 37.00 31.05 -18.61
CA ASP A 600 37.32 30.56 -17.26
C ASP A 600 36.14 30.76 -16.30
N CYS A 601 35.38 31.84 -16.52
CA CYS A 601 34.14 32.13 -15.81
C CYS A 601 33.04 31.06 -16.00
N VAL A 602 33.04 30.30 -17.11
CA VAL A 602 32.03 29.24 -17.36
C VAL A 602 32.08 28.17 -16.27
N SER A 603 33.27 27.74 -15.88
CA SER A 603 33.44 26.72 -14.83
C SER A 603 32.95 27.21 -13.46
N SER A 604 33.16 28.50 -13.17
CA SER A 604 32.70 29.14 -11.94
C SER A 604 31.18 29.30 -11.91
N LEU A 605 30.56 29.68 -13.04
CA LEU A 605 29.11 29.73 -13.19
C LEU A 605 28.49 28.35 -12.99
N LEU A 606 29.03 27.30 -13.61
CA LEU A 606 28.49 25.95 -13.47
C LEU A 606 28.62 25.41 -12.06
N ARG A 607 29.72 25.69 -11.34
CA ARG A 607 29.82 25.35 -9.90
C ARG A 607 28.78 26.08 -9.05
N SER A 608 28.49 27.35 -9.39
CA SER A 608 27.50 28.18 -8.68
C SER A 608 26.06 27.66 -8.83
N SER A 609 25.76 26.95 -9.92
CA SER A 609 24.42 26.50 -10.28
C SER A 609 24.24 24.98 -10.23
N ASP A 610 25.12 24.25 -9.53
CA ASP A 610 25.11 22.78 -9.47
C ASP A 610 25.10 22.12 -10.87
N HIS A 611 25.92 22.68 -11.76
CA HIS A 611 26.04 22.32 -13.18
C HIS A 611 24.75 22.46 -13.99
N TRP A 612 23.77 23.23 -13.51
CA TRP A 612 22.58 23.58 -14.28
C TRP A 612 22.75 24.88 -15.05
N ILE A 613 22.45 24.85 -16.34
CA ILE A 613 22.08 26.03 -17.13
C ILE A 613 20.57 26.07 -17.15
N ASN A 614 19.98 26.81 -16.20
CA ASN A 614 18.54 26.95 -16.09
C ASN A 614 18.05 28.21 -16.83
N LEU A 615 17.39 28.02 -17.97
CA LEU A 615 16.82 29.08 -18.81
C LEU A 615 15.30 28.93 -18.93
N ASN A 616 14.65 28.32 -17.94
CA ASN A 616 13.22 28.06 -17.95
C ASN A 616 12.36 29.34 -18.07
N SER A 617 11.24 29.25 -18.79
CA SER A 617 10.29 30.35 -18.98
C SER A 617 10.94 31.62 -19.55
N ARG A 618 11.73 31.47 -20.62
CA ARG A 618 12.46 32.57 -21.27
C ARG A 618 12.30 32.59 -22.77
N GLU A 619 12.35 33.79 -23.33
CA GLU A 619 12.55 33.97 -24.76
C GLU A 619 14.05 34.18 -25.02
N LEU A 620 14.66 33.34 -25.85
CA LEU A 620 16.05 33.49 -26.27
C LEU A 620 16.10 34.18 -27.64
N ASP A 621 16.92 35.21 -27.76
CA ASP A 621 17.28 35.79 -29.05
C ASP A 621 18.49 35.06 -29.66
N ARG A 622 18.91 35.46 -30.87
CA ARG A 622 20.08 34.90 -31.55
C ARG A 622 21.39 35.04 -30.74
N VAL A 623 21.55 36.13 -30.00
CA VAL A 623 22.75 36.39 -29.19
C VAL A 623 22.73 35.48 -27.96
N ASP A 624 21.59 35.31 -27.33
CA ASP A 624 21.39 34.39 -26.20
C ASP A 624 21.70 32.94 -26.60
N CYS A 625 21.27 32.51 -27.80
CA CYS A 625 21.58 31.18 -28.33
C CYS A 625 23.09 31.03 -28.60
N THR A 626 23.73 32.04 -29.18
CA THR A 626 25.18 32.01 -29.42
C THR A 626 25.97 31.98 -28.10
N ALA A 627 25.49 32.69 -27.07
CA ALA A 627 26.04 32.69 -25.73
C ALA A 627 25.86 31.33 -25.03
N LEU A 628 24.70 30.70 -25.19
CA LEU A 628 24.46 29.33 -24.72
C LEU A 628 25.43 28.36 -25.41
N CYS A 629 25.61 28.45 -26.73
CA CYS A 629 26.55 27.64 -27.48
C CYS A 629 28.00 27.82 -26.99
N PHE A 630 28.45 29.07 -26.77
CA PHE A 630 29.77 29.34 -26.20
C PHE A 630 29.96 28.73 -24.81
N THR A 631 28.92 28.83 -23.96
CA THR A 631 28.92 28.24 -22.61
C THR A 631 29.01 26.72 -22.69
N LEU A 632 28.21 26.09 -23.57
CA LEU A 632 28.22 24.64 -23.76
C LEU A 632 29.57 24.13 -24.30
N GLN A 633 30.20 24.84 -25.24
CA GLN A 633 31.51 24.51 -25.79
C GLN A 633 32.60 24.39 -24.72
N HIS A 634 32.55 25.24 -23.70
CA HIS A 634 33.52 25.27 -22.59
C HIS A 634 33.04 24.50 -21.36
N SER A 635 32.08 23.58 -21.53
CA SER A 635 31.49 22.80 -20.44
C SER A 635 31.59 21.28 -20.65
N HIS A 636 31.33 20.52 -19.59
CA HIS A 636 31.31 19.06 -19.61
C HIS A 636 30.23 18.52 -18.66
N GLN A 637 29.42 17.57 -19.13
CA GLN A 637 28.32 16.91 -18.39
C GLN A 637 27.32 17.87 -17.73
N VAL A 638 26.99 18.97 -18.41
CA VAL A 638 26.07 20.00 -17.90
C VAL A 638 24.61 19.58 -18.01
N LYS A 639 23.79 20.03 -17.08
CA LYS A 639 22.34 19.86 -17.12
C LYS A 639 21.70 21.14 -17.67
N VAL A 640 20.81 21.03 -18.64
CA VAL A 640 20.23 22.17 -19.33
C VAL A 640 18.71 22.13 -19.17
N ASN A 641 18.13 23.18 -18.60
CA ASN A 641 16.69 23.33 -18.45
C ASN A 641 16.16 24.42 -19.38
N LEU A 642 15.40 24.02 -20.39
CA LEU A 642 14.74 24.84 -21.41
C LEU A 642 13.21 24.65 -21.37
N LEU A 643 12.65 24.27 -20.22
CA LEU A 643 11.19 24.16 -20.07
C LEU A 643 10.54 25.53 -20.27
N TRP A 644 9.55 25.59 -21.18
CA TRP A 644 8.84 26.82 -21.53
C TRP A 644 9.75 27.90 -22.10
N THR A 645 10.80 27.49 -22.81
CA THR A 645 11.78 28.40 -23.42
C THR A 645 11.53 28.49 -24.92
N SER A 646 11.38 29.70 -25.46
CA SER A 646 11.25 29.91 -26.90
C SER A 646 12.64 30.09 -27.54
N ILE A 647 12.98 29.23 -28.50
CA ILE A 647 14.22 29.29 -29.28
C ILE A 647 13.86 29.59 -30.74
N PRO A 648 14.54 30.55 -31.40
CA PRO A 648 14.32 30.82 -32.82
C PRO A 648 14.65 29.56 -33.66
N PRO A 649 13.82 29.17 -34.65
CA PRO A 649 13.97 27.90 -35.37
C PRO A 649 15.35 27.66 -35.98
N GLY A 650 16.02 28.71 -36.47
CA GLY A 650 17.35 28.62 -37.07
C GLY A 650 18.49 28.41 -36.07
N GLU A 651 18.28 28.67 -34.78
CA GLU A 651 19.34 28.57 -33.76
C GLU A 651 19.44 27.16 -33.15
N ILE A 652 18.38 26.35 -33.26
CA ILE A 652 18.35 24.95 -32.78
C ILE A 652 19.46 24.12 -33.45
N GLU A 653 19.70 24.34 -34.74
CA GLU A 653 20.77 23.68 -35.50
C GLU A 653 22.16 23.92 -34.92
N SER A 654 22.39 25.09 -34.30
CA SER A 654 23.67 25.43 -33.67
C SER A 654 23.86 24.77 -32.29
N ILE A 655 22.76 24.48 -31.59
CA ILE A 655 22.77 23.87 -30.25
C ILE A 655 22.92 22.35 -30.34
N LEU A 656 22.32 21.72 -31.35
CA LEU A 656 22.28 20.26 -31.53
C LEU A 656 23.66 19.56 -31.42
N PRO A 657 24.74 20.04 -32.06
CA PRO A 657 26.05 19.40 -31.96
C PRO A 657 26.67 19.49 -30.56
N LEU A 658 26.22 20.44 -29.73
CA LEU A 658 26.76 20.67 -28.39
C LEU A 658 26.06 19.82 -27.33
N LEU A 659 24.97 19.12 -27.68
CA LEU A 659 24.27 18.20 -26.78
C LEU A 659 25.14 17.02 -26.33
N GLU A 660 26.25 16.71 -27.02
CA GLU A 660 27.24 15.73 -26.56
C GLU A 660 27.77 16.05 -25.14
N ARG A 661 27.81 17.34 -24.80
CA ARG A 661 28.30 17.83 -23.51
C ARG A 661 27.20 17.95 -22.45
N VAL A 662 25.95 17.68 -22.82
CA VAL A 662 24.77 17.79 -21.97
C VAL A 662 24.43 16.41 -21.40
N SER A 663 24.45 16.29 -20.07
CA SER A 663 24.11 15.05 -19.37
C SER A 663 22.60 14.88 -19.18
N GLN A 664 21.88 16.00 -19.04
CA GLN A 664 20.43 16.02 -18.85
C GLN A 664 19.84 17.25 -19.54
N LEU A 665 18.83 17.04 -20.38
CA LEU A 665 18.09 18.08 -21.08
C LEU A 665 16.63 18.04 -20.63
N SER A 666 16.06 19.20 -20.27
CA SER A 666 14.64 19.35 -19.96
C SER A 666 14.01 20.34 -20.94
N VAL A 667 13.01 19.88 -21.69
CA VAL A 667 12.31 20.65 -22.73
C VAL A 667 10.81 20.37 -22.64
N ASP A 668 9.98 21.31 -23.08
CA ASP A 668 8.54 21.07 -23.23
C ASP A 668 8.22 20.38 -24.57
N ARG A 669 6.95 19.97 -24.74
CA ARG A 669 6.49 19.23 -25.92
C ARG A 669 6.72 19.96 -27.26
N MET A 670 6.66 21.28 -27.30
CA MET A 670 6.83 22.05 -28.54
C MET A 670 8.29 22.20 -28.91
N LEU A 671 9.14 22.50 -27.93
CA LEU A 671 10.57 22.59 -28.14
C LEU A 671 11.16 21.21 -28.50
N LEU A 672 10.67 20.13 -27.87
CA LEU A 672 11.03 18.76 -28.24
C LEU A 672 10.71 18.45 -29.71
N LEU A 673 9.52 18.82 -30.20
CA LEU A 673 9.16 18.67 -31.61
C LEU A 673 10.12 19.43 -32.53
N SER A 674 10.48 20.67 -32.17
CA SER A 674 11.42 21.47 -32.96
C SER A 674 12.82 20.84 -33.00
N PHE A 675 13.32 20.33 -31.87
CA PHE A 675 14.58 19.59 -31.83
C PHE A 675 14.56 18.34 -32.73
N LEU A 676 13.48 17.56 -32.68
CA LEU A 676 13.31 16.36 -33.51
C LEU A 676 13.22 16.69 -35.01
N GLN A 677 12.48 17.74 -35.38
CA GLN A 677 12.39 18.22 -36.76
C GLN A 677 13.74 18.71 -37.28
N CYS A 678 14.47 19.52 -36.51
CA CYS A 678 15.81 19.96 -36.88
C CYS A 678 16.76 18.77 -37.07
N CYS A 679 16.74 17.79 -36.14
CA CYS A 679 17.50 16.55 -36.31
C CYS A 679 17.16 15.83 -37.62
N ALA A 680 15.89 15.73 -37.98
CA ALA A 680 15.45 15.07 -39.22
C ALA A 680 15.85 15.85 -40.50
N ILE A 681 15.77 17.19 -40.47
CA ILE A 681 16.12 18.05 -41.62
C ILE A 681 17.62 18.04 -41.90
N SER A 682 18.45 18.13 -40.86
CA SER A 682 19.91 18.09 -41.00
C SER A 682 20.41 16.81 -41.72
N GLN A 683 19.62 15.74 -41.70
CA GLN A 683 19.92 14.47 -42.38
C GLN A 683 19.63 14.53 -43.88
N ILE A 684 18.48 15.10 -44.27
CA ILE A 684 18.05 15.16 -45.67
C ILE A 684 19.03 15.98 -46.50
N GLN A 685 19.62 17.02 -45.89
CA GLN A 685 20.58 17.90 -46.57
C GLN A 685 22.01 17.35 -46.63
N GLN A 686 22.37 16.32 -45.84
CA GLN A 686 23.78 15.89 -45.70
C GLN A 686 23.93 14.35 -45.67
N GLY A 687 23.99 13.74 -46.86
CA GLY A 687 24.22 12.31 -47.08
C GLY A 687 25.67 11.83 -46.85
N ALA A 688 26.37 12.32 -45.82
CA ALA A 688 27.78 11.97 -45.56
C ALA A 688 27.97 11.27 -44.19
N PRO A 689 28.82 10.22 -44.09
CA PRO A 689 29.05 9.42 -42.87
C PRO A 689 29.89 10.12 -41.77
N SER A 690 30.20 11.41 -41.91
CA SER A 690 31.08 12.18 -41.01
C SER A 690 30.36 13.25 -40.19
N SER A 691 29.03 13.30 -40.21
CA SER A 691 28.28 14.26 -39.41
C SER A 691 28.16 13.80 -37.95
N PRO A 692 28.17 14.75 -36.98
CA PRO A 692 27.98 14.43 -35.58
C PRO A 692 26.63 13.71 -35.37
N PRO A 693 26.57 12.65 -34.55
CA PRO A 693 25.33 11.91 -34.29
C PRO A 693 24.39 12.69 -33.36
N THR A 694 23.90 13.84 -33.83
CA THR A 694 23.07 14.78 -33.07
C THR A 694 21.79 14.13 -32.52
N ALA A 695 21.19 13.20 -33.27
CA ALA A 695 20.06 12.38 -32.82
C ALA A 695 20.41 11.51 -31.60
N VAL A 696 21.58 10.88 -31.59
CA VAL A 696 22.05 10.05 -30.47
C VAL A 696 22.32 10.92 -29.25
N TRP A 697 22.91 12.10 -29.44
CA TRP A 697 23.17 13.04 -28.34
C TRP A 697 21.89 13.61 -27.75
N LEU A 698 20.91 13.97 -28.59
CA LEU A 698 19.59 14.39 -28.15
C LEU A 698 18.94 13.32 -27.28
N LEU A 699 18.85 12.08 -27.77
CA LEU A 699 18.26 10.96 -27.02
C LEU A 699 19.00 10.68 -25.71
N ARG A 700 20.34 10.69 -25.71
CA ARG A 700 21.13 10.52 -24.49
C ARG A 700 20.88 11.61 -23.46
N SER A 701 20.83 12.87 -23.91
CA SER A 701 20.56 14.02 -23.03
C SER A 701 19.14 13.99 -22.46
N LEU A 702 18.18 13.38 -23.16
CA LEU A 702 16.81 13.15 -22.69
C LEU A 702 16.65 11.82 -21.92
N HIS A 703 17.75 11.14 -21.58
CA HIS A 703 17.74 9.82 -20.94
C HIS A 703 16.90 8.75 -21.69
N ASN A 704 16.89 8.81 -23.02
CA ASN A 704 16.08 7.97 -23.92
C ASN A 704 14.57 8.04 -23.62
N MET A 705 14.09 9.19 -23.13
CA MET A 705 12.67 9.43 -22.87
C MET A 705 12.17 10.61 -23.72
N LEU A 706 11.29 10.32 -24.67
CA LEU A 706 10.58 11.30 -25.48
C LEU A 706 9.20 11.54 -24.86
N ASP A 707 9.12 12.55 -23.99
CA ASP A 707 7.91 12.88 -23.25
C ASP A 707 7.17 14.09 -23.84
N PHE A 708 6.01 13.83 -24.46
CA PHE A 708 5.14 14.86 -25.01
C PHE A 708 3.99 15.28 -24.08
N SER A 709 3.92 14.73 -22.86
CA SER A 709 2.93 15.11 -21.85
C SER A 709 3.23 16.47 -21.20
N CYS A 710 4.50 16.89 -21.17
CA CYS A 710 4.90 18.19 -20.63
C CYS A 710 4.26 19.38 -21.39
N SER A 711 3.38 20.15 -20.75
CA SER A 711 2.69 21.31 -21.35
C SER A 711 3.67 22.41 -21.76
N SER A 712 3.34 23.16 -22.82
CA SER A 712 4.11 24.31 -23.28
C SER A 712 3.70 25.65 -22.63
N SER A 713 2.69 25.65 -21.75
CA SER A 713 2.26 26.84 -21.00
C SER A 713 2.51 26.68 -19.50
N VAL A 714 2.94 27.78 -18.87
CA VAL A 714 3.19 27.92 -17.41
C VAL A 714 1.91 28.31 -16.65
N ASP A 715 1.01 29.08 -17.28
CA ASP A 715 -0.23 29.57 -16.67
C ASP A 715 -1.43 28.80 -17.23
N LEU A 716 -2.00 27.89 -16.41
CA LEU A 716 -3.30 27.30 -16.68
C LEU A 716 -4.38 28.29 -16.23
N SER A 717 -4.67 29.30 -17.06
CA SER A 717 -5.93 30.00 -16.93
C SER A 717 -7.06 29.03 -17.30
N ALA A 718 -8.22 29.13 -16.64
CA ALA A 718 -9.33 28.18 -16.78
C ALA A 718 -9.95 28.09 -18.20
N GLN A 719 -9.44 28.84 -19.17
CA GLN A 719 -9.85 28.79 -20.58
C GLN A 719 -8.92 28.00 -21.50
N ASP A 720 -7.69 27.66 -21.07
CA ASP A 720 -6.72 26.90 -21.87
C ASP A 720 -6.52 25.45 -21.38
N GLN A 721 -7.38 24.98 -20.46
CA GLN A 721 -7.54 23.55 -20.26
C GLN A 721 -8.19 22.97 -21.53
N GLU A 722 -7.62 21.87 -22.06
CA GLU A 722 -8.19 21.04 -23.13
C GLU A 722 -7.87 21.40 -24.59
N LYS A 723 -6.60 21.65 -24.95
CA LYS A 723 -6.17 21.31 -26.33
C LYS A 723 -5.04 20.30 -26.30
N ALA A 724 -5.37 19.04 -26.58
CA ALA A 724 -4.40 17.98 -26.78
C ALA A 724 -3.41 18.38 -27.90
N LEU A 725 -2.15 17.96 -27.77
CA LEU A 725 -1.16 18.23 -28.82
C LEU A 725 -1.48 17.36 -30.04
N CYS A 726 -1.86 17.97 -31.17
CA CYS A 726 -2.06 17.24 -32.42
C CYS A 726 -0.72 17.01 -33.14
N LEU A 727 -0.29 15.75 -33.27
CA LEU A 727 0.89 15.35 -34.04
C LEU A 727 0.54 15.20 -35.51
N THR A 728 1.24 15.95 -36.36
CA THR A 728 1.12 15.91 -37.82
C THR A 728 1.99 14.80 -38.41
N THR A 729 1.77 14.51 -39.69
CA THR A 729 2.58 13.51 -40.42
C THR A 729 4.08 13.83 -40.39
N ASP A 730 4.45 15.12 -40.47
CA ASP A 730 5.86 15.55 -40.42
C ASP A 730 6.47 15.37 -39.02
N HIS A 731 5.68 15.57 -37.94
CA HIS A 731 6.12 15.28 -36.57
C HIS A 731 6.44 13.80 -36.39
N CYS A 732 5.54 12.91 -36.80
CA CYS A 732 5.75 11.47 -36.69
C CYS A 732 6.88 10.96 -37.59
N ARG A 733 7.06 11.54 -38.78
CA ARG A 733 8.21 11.24 -39.65
C ARG A 733 9.53 11.65 -38.99
N ALA A 734 9.60 12.81 -38.33
CA ALA A 734 10.79 13.25 -37.63
C ALA A 734 11.14 12.31 -36.45
N ILE A 735 10.15 11.91 -35.65
CA ILE A 735 10.31 10.91 -34.58
C ILE A 735 10.85 9.60 -35.15
N ASN A 736 10.25 9.09 -36.24
CA ASN A 736 10.66 7.86 -36.90
C ASN A 736 12.13 7.92 -37.37
N SER A 737 12.51 9.00 -38.06
CA SER A 737 13.88 9.21 -38.53
C SER A 737 14.89 9.21 -37.39
N VAL A 738 14.64 9.95 -36.31
CA VAL A 738 15.56 10.05 -35.16
C VAL A 738 15.75 8.70 -34.47
N LEU A 739 14.68 7.94 -34.28
CA LEU A 739 14.74 6.65 -33.59
C LEU A 739 15.44 5.56 -34.40
N LYS A 740 15.22 5.50 -35.72
CA LYS A 740 15.92 4.56 -36.61
C LYS A 740 17.43 4.80 -36.63
N GLN A 741 17.87 6.03 -36.50
CA GLN A 741 19.30 6.35 -36.46
C GLN A 741 20.00 5.79 -35.21
N ASN A 742 19.33 5.80 -34.07
CA ASN A 742 19.91 5.27 -32.84
C ASN A 742 20.27 3.77 -32.98
N GLN A 743 19.49 3.01 -33.76
CA GLN A 743 19.76 1.59 -34.01
C GLN A 743 21.06 1.32 -34.77
N HIS A 744 21.41 2.17 -35.75
CA HIS A 744 22.59 1.95 -36.59
C HIS A 744 23.90 2.37 -35.92
N SER A 745 23.85 3.24 -34.91
CA SER A 745 25.04 3.86 -34.30
C SER A 745 25.56 3.17 -33.04
N THR A 746 24.82 2.25 -32.42
CA THR A 746 25.25 1.61 -31.16
C THR A 746 25.22 0.08 -31.22
N GLN A 747 26.39 -0.53 -31.37
CA GLN A 747 26.59 -1.98 -31.22
C GLN A 747 26.52 -2.45 -29.75
N LEU A 748 26.22 -1.58 -28.79
CA LEU A 748 26.19 -1.87 -27.37
C LEU A 748 25.04 -1.08 -26.70
N VAL A 749 24.18 -1.84 -26.02
CA VAL A 749 23.02 -1.44 -25.18
C VAL A 749 21.69 -1.30 -25.93
N GLN A 750 20.88 -2.36 -25.88
CA GLN A 750 19.44 -2.37 -26.20
C GLN A 750 18.64 -1.59 -25.13
N ASN A 751 18.90 -0.29 -24.94
CA ASN A 751 17.98 0.55 -24.16
C ASN A 751 16.83 0.95 -25.09
N GLN A 752 15.66 0.33 -24.90
CA GLN A 752 14.43 0.76 -25.58
C GLN A 752 14.14 2.22 -25.23
N VAL A 753 13.86 3.05 -26.24
CA VAL A 753 13.50 4.46 -26.05
C VAL A 753 12.06 4.54 -25.56
N GLN A 754 11.79 5.25 -24.48
CA GLN A 754 10.43 5.45 -23.99
C GLN A 754 9.76 6.60 -24.76
N LEU A 755 8.59 6.34 -25.35
CA LEU A 755 7.80 7.32 -26.12
C LEU A 755 6.46 7.54 -25.41
N ILE A 756 6.29 8.70 -24.78
CA ILE A 756 5.12 9.04 -23.96
C ILE A 756 4.20 9.99 -24.74
N LEU A 757 3.00 9.51 -25.07
CA LEU A 757 1.98 10.19 -25.89
C LEU A 757 0.61 10.26 -25.16
N ARG A 758 0.62 10.41 -23.83
CA ARG A 758 -0.60 10.37 -23.00
C ARG A 758 -1.57 11.53 -23.24
N ASP A 759 -1.05 12.71 -23.62
CA ASP A 759 -1.84 13.93 -23.87
C ASP A 759 -1.73 14.41 -25.33
N CYS A 760 -1.64 13.45 -26.27
CA CYS A 760 -1.49 13.72 -27.70
C CYS A 760 -2.67 13.16 -28.50
N GLU A 761 -3.08 13.92 -29.51
CA GLU A 761 -3.89 13.46 -30.63
C GLU A 761 -2.97 13.24 -31.84
N VAL A 762 -3.19 12.22 -32.65
CA VAL A 762 -2.36 11.95 -33.83
C VAL A 762 -3.26 11.85 -35.04
N GLU A 763 -2.91 12.55 -36.12
CA GLU A 763 -3.65 12.47 -37.39
C GLU A 763 -3.58 11.05 -37.96
N ASP A 764 -4.66 10.56 -38.58
CA ASP A 764 -4.74 9.19 -39.13
C ASP A 764 -3.59 8.83 -40.10
N ARG A 765 -3.13 9.82 -40.89
CA ARG A 765 -1.98 9.65 -41.80
C ARG A 765 -0.66 9.60 -41.04
N ALA A 766 -0.55 10.35 -39.94
CA ALA A 766 0.64 10.42 -39.11
C ALA A 766 0.84 9.14 -38.28
N LEU A 767 -0.24 8.47 -37.88
CA LEU A 767 -0.19 7.17 -37.18
C LEU A 767 0.58 6.10 -37.97
N ARG A 768 0.43 6.08 -39.30
CA ARG A 768 1.14 5.13 -40.18
C ARG A 768 2.66 5.28 -40.12
N GLU A 769 3.16 6.48 -39.80
CA GLU A 769 4.59 6.75 -39.65
C GLU A 769 5.16 6.21 -38.33
N LEU A 770 4.31 5.88 -37.34
CA LEU A 770 4.74 5.32 -36.05
C LEU A 770 4.83 3.78 -36.08
N LEU A 771 4.10 3.10 -36.97
CA LEU A 771 4.12 1.63 -37.06
C LEU A 771 5.54 1.03 -37.23
N PRO A 772 6.43 1.59 -38.08
CA PRO A 772 7.76 1.02 -38.30
C PRO A 772 8.68 1.10 -37.08
N ILE A 773 8.39 1.93 -36.08
CA ILE A 773 9.23 2.13 -34.90
C ILE A 773 8.71 1.45 -33.64
N LEU A 774 7.53 0.79 -33.68
CA LEU A 774 6.97 0.12 -32.51
C LEU A 774 7.93 -0.92 -31.91
N HIS A 775 8.68 -1.63 -32.74
CA HIS A 775 9.63 -2.66 -32.29
C HIS A 775 10.86 -2.11 -31.53
N ILE A 776 11.07 -0.78 -31.49
CA ILE A 776 12.28 -0.15 -30.91
C ILE A 776 11.96 0.81 -29.76
N VAL A 777 10.68 1.02 -29.46
CA VAL A 777 10.22 1.92 -28.40
C VAL A 777 9.43 1.19 -27.34
N LYS A 778 9.45 1.73 -26.12
CA LYS A 778 8.43 1.47 -25.11
C LYS A 778 7.38 2.58 -25.20
N LEU A 779 6.21 2.27 -25.71
CA LEU A 779 5.13 3.22 -25.99
C LEU A 779 4.24 3.40 -24.74
N SER A 780 3.88 4.65 -24.44
CA SER A 780 2.89 5.00 -23.42
C SER A 780 1.85 5.93 -24.05
N PRO A 781 0.88 5.39 -24.81
CA PRO A 781 -0.09 6.20 -25.55
C PRO A 781 -1.25 6.64 -24.65
N SER A 782 -2.05 7.62 -25.12
CA SER A 782 -3.39 7.85 -24.58
C SER A 782 -4.31 6.69 -24.94
N LYS A 783 -5.37 6.45 -24.17
CA LYS A 783 -6.32 5.35 -24.46
C LYS A 783 -7.02 5.54 -25.81
N ALA A 784 -7.32 6.79 -26.18
CA ALA A 784 -7.86 7.13 -27.50
C ALA A 784 -6.88 6.80 -28.64
N LEU A 785 -5.60 7.14 -28.46
CA LEU A 785 -4.56 6.84 -29.43
C LEU A 785 -4.31 5.32 -29.57
N LEU A 786 -4.39 4.59 -28.46
CA LEU A 786 -4.29 3.13 -28.46
C LEU A 786 -5.41 2.50 -29.30
N LEU A 787 -6.65 2.99 -29.18
CA LEU A 787 -7.77 2.52 -30.02
C LEU A 787 -7.56 2.80 -31.51
N GLN A 788 -7.05 3.98 -31.85
CA GLN A 788 -6.73 4.31 -33.25
C GLN A 788 -5.61 3.42 -33.80
N LEU A 789 -4.58 3.13 -32.99
CA LEU A 789 -3.50 2.21 -33.37
C LEU A 789 -4.02 0.78 -33.57
N LEU A 790 -4.91 0.30 -32.71
CA LEU A 790 -5.53 -1.02 -32.83
C LEU A 790 -6.37 -1.14 -34.09
N ASP A 791 -7.17 -0.12 -34.42
CA ASP A 791 -7.96 -0.12 -35.65
C ASP A 791 -7.06 -0.13 -36.89
N LEU A 792 -6.03 0.72 -36.91
CA LEU A 792 -5.10 0.82 -38.04
C LEU A 792 -4.30 -0.47 -38.29
N VAL A 793 -3.90 -1.17 -37.24
CA VAL A 793 -3.20 -2.47 -37.35
C VAL A 793 -4.12 -3.56 -37.94
N CYS A 794 -5.44 -3.39 -37.89
CA CYS A 794 -6.41 -4.40 -38.30
C CYS A 794 -7.12 -4.12 -39.64
N GLU A 795 -6.99 -2.93 -40.22
CA GLU A 795 -7.67 -2.54 -41.48
C GLU A 795 -7.08 -3.09 -42.80
N GLY A 796 -6.10 -4.00 -42.78
CA GLY A 796 -5.50 -4.56 -44.01
C GLY A 796 -5.20 -6.06 -44.00
N ILE A 797 -5.31 -6.71 -45.16
CA ILE A 797 -5.19 -8.18 -45.34
C ILE A 797 -3.76 -8.60 -45.80
N GLU A 798 -2.70 -7.88 -45.39
CA GLU A 798 -1.32 -8.15 -45.88
C GLU A 798 -0.35 -8.63 -44.79
N GLU A 799 0.58 -9.52 -45.16
CA GLU A 799 1.62 -10.15 -44.30
C GLU A 799 2.46 -9.15 -43.48
N GLY A 800 2.54 -7.88 -43.88
CA GLY A 800 3.24 -6.82 -43.15
C GLY A 800 2.57 -6.40 -41.84
N LEU A 801 1.25 -6.58 -41.70
CA LEU A 801 0.48 -6.16 -40.51
C LEU A 801 0.67 -7.09 -39.30
N LEU A 802 0.97 -8.36 -39.54
CA LEU A 802 1.27 -9.35 -38.50
C LEU A 802 2.45 -8.92 -37.62
N ARG A 803 3.50 -8.37 -38.24
CA ARG A 803 4.67 -7.86 -37.53
C ARG A 803 4.35 -6.61 -36.72
N HIS A 804 3.41 -5.78 -37.15
CA HIS A 804 3.00 -4.57 -36.43
C HIS A 804 2.17 -4.89 -35.19
N ALA A 805 1.27 -5.90 -35.26
CA ALA A 805 0.51 -6.35 -34.09
C ALA A 805 1.44 -6.87 -32.98
N GLU A 806 2.40 -7.73 -33.33
CA GLU A 806 3.40 -8.24 -32.39
C GLU A 806 4.30 -7.11 -31.85
N SER A 807 4.72 -6.18 -32.71
CA SER A 807 5.52 -5.01 -32.31
C SER A 807 4.75 -4.07 -31.38
N LEU A 808 3.44 -3.88 -31.59
CA LEU A 808 2.59 -3.07 -30.73
C LEU A 808 2.56 -3.64 -29.30
N CYS A 809 2.27 -4.94 -29.14
CA CYS A 809 2.25 -5.58 -27.83
C CYS A 809 3.61 -5.53 -27.11
N ARG A 810 4.72 -5.73 -27.84
CA ARG A 810 6.08 -5.56 -27.30
C ARG A 810 6.35 -4.13 -26.86
N SER A 811 5.88 -3.14 -27.63
CA SER A 811 6.09 -1.73 -27.30
C SER A 811 5.36 -1.30 -26.03
N LEU A 812 4.25 -1.95 -25.68
CA LEU A 812 3.46 -1.65 -24.49
C LEU A 812 3.97 -2.38 -23.22
N ASP A 813 5.10 -3.08 -23.30
CA ASP A 813 5.68 -3.88 -22.21
C ASP A 813 4.73 -4.96 -21.66
N GLY A 814 3.84 -5.46 -22.53
CA GLY A 814 2.84 -6.46 -22.16
C GLY A 814 1.59 -5.91 -21.46
N GLU A 815 1.49 -4.60 -21.22
CA GLU A 815 0.34 -3.99 -20.54
C GLU A 815 -0.56 -3.26 -21.56
N LEU A 816 -1.79 -3.72 -21.75
CA LEU A 816 -2.78 -3.08 -22.61
C LEU A 816 -3.95 -2.57 -21.76
N ASP A 817 -3.93 -1.27 -21.47
CA ASP A 817 -4.97 -0.58 -20.69
C ASP A 817 -5.93 0.21 -21.60
N LEU A 818 -7.17 -0.26 -21.68
CA LEU A 818 -8.30 0.43 -22.31
C LEU A 818 -9.42 0.70 -21.30
N SER A 819 -9.14 0.66 -20.00
CA SER A 819 -10.13 0.92 -18.95
C SER A 819 -10.84 2.25 -19.16
N GLU A 820 -12.11 2.35 -18.75
CA GLU A 820 -12.93 3.57 -18.88
C GLU A 820 -13.15 4.06 -20.33
N THR A 821 -12.77 3.28 -21.35
CA THR A 821 -13.07 3.59 -22.75
C THR A 821 -14.27 2.82 -23.26
N ARG A 822 -15.16 3.48 -24.02
CA ARG A 822 -16.30 2.79 -24.64
C ARG A 822 -15.80 1.96 -25.82
N LEU A 823 -15.93 0.65 -25.70
CA LEU A 823 -15.50 -0.29 -26.74
C LEU A 823 -16.71 -0.84 -27.50
N ASP A 824 -16.61 -0.81 -28.83
CA ASP A 824 -17.59 -1.44 -29.71
C ASP A 824 -17.13 -2.83 -30.17
N ARG A 825 -17.97 -3.49 -30.95
CA ARG A 825 -17.65 -4.83 -31.50
C ARG A 825 -16.48 -4.79 -32.48
N LYS A 826 -16.27 -3.69 -33.21
CA LYS A 826 -15.15 -3.53 -34.16
C LYS A 826 -13.84 -3.52 -33.38
N ALA A 827 -13.73 -2.68 -32.34
CA ALA A 827 -12.58 -2.58 -31.46
C ALA A 827 -12.25 -3.92 -30.77
N CYS A 828 -13.27 -4.65 -30.29
CA CYS A 828 -13.07 -5.99 -29.74
C CYS A 828 -12.55 -6.99 -30.79
N GLY A 829 -13.01 -6.89 -32.05
CA GLY A 829 -12.48 -7.67 -33.16
C GLY A 829 -11.02 -7.35 -33.48
N SER A 830 -10.65 -6.06 -33.48
CA SER A 830 -9.27 -5.62 -33.68
C SER A 830 -8.34 -6.12 -32.56
N LEU A 831 -8.78 -6.01 -31.31
CA LEU A 831 -8.07 -6.58 -30.15
C LEU A 831 -7.89 -8.11 -30.30
N ALA A 832 -8.90 -8.83 -30.78
CA ALA A 832 -8.81 -10.28 -30.98
C ALA A 832 -7.73 -10.65 -32.00
N LEU A 833 -7.64 -9.91 -33.11
CA LEU A 833 -6.60 -10.10 -34.13
C LEU A 833 -5.19 -9.80 -33.60
N VAL A 834 -5.05 -8.79 -32.74
CA VAL A 834 -3.77 -8.47 -32.09
C VAL A 834 -3.37 -9.56 -31.10
N LEU A 835 -4.32 -10.08 -30.32
CA LEU A 835 -4.08 -11.21 -29.41
C LEU A 835 -3.79 -12.52 -30.17
N GLU A 836 -4.38 -12.73 -31.34
CA GLU A 836 -4.11 -13.90 -32.18
C GLU A 836 -2.62 -14.01 -32.57
N HIS A 837 -1.95 -12.87 -32.77
CA HIS A 837 -0.58 -12.81 -33.28
C HIS A 837 0.46 -12.33 -32.26
N SER A 838 0.03 -11.99 -31.04
CA SER A 838 0.93 -11.71 -29.91
C SER A 838 1.05 -12.91 -28.98
N GLU A 839 2.19 -13.00 -28.31
CA GLU A 839 2.44 -13.96 -27.22
C GLU A 839 2.83 -13.17 -25.97
N GLY A 840 2.28 -13.55 -24.80
CA GLY A 840 2.78 -13.08 -23.51
C GLY A 840 2.33 -11.68 -23.06
N LEU A 841 1.07 -11.28 -23.31
CA LEU A 841 0.50 -10.07 -22.71
C LEU A 841 0.37 -10.27 -21.18
N SER A 842 1.01 -9.42 -20.39
CA SER A 842 0.99 -9.49 -18.93
C SER A 842 -0.36 -9.04 -18.37
N GLU A 843 -0.89 -7.90 -18.84
CA GLU A 843 -2.15 -7.35 -18.36
C GLU A 843 -3.00 -6.82 -19.51
N LEU A 844 -4.28 -7.19 -19.52
CA LEU A 844 -5.32 -6.64 -20.39
C LEU A 844 -6.41 -6.05 -19.50
N ASP A 845 -6.46 -4.72 -19.42
CA ASP A 845 -7.48 -4.01 -18.64
C ASP A 845 -8.57 -3.45 -19.56
N LEU A 846 -9.76 -4.04 -19.46
CA LEU A 846 -10.99 -3.66 -20.16
C LEU A 846 -12.10 -3.31 -19.15
N SER A 847 -11.72 -2.80 -17.97
CA SER A 847 -12.67 -2.39 -16.94
C SER A 847 -13.44 -1.13 -17.34
N HIS A 848 -14.70 -0.98 -16.90
CA HIS A 848 -15.52 0.21 -17.20
C HIS A 848 -15.74 0.51 -18.70
N CYS A 849 -15.74 -0.52 -19.56
CA CYS A 849 -15.79 -0.35 -21.02
C CYS A 849 -17.19 -0.43 -21.66
N GLN A 850 -18.26 -0.62 -20.86
CA GLN A 850 -19.63 -0.87 -21.35
C GLN A 850 -19.75 -2.11 -22.25
N LEU A 851 -18.93 -3.14 -21.97
CA LEU A 851 -18.90 -4.38 -22.73
C LEU A 851 -20.08 -5.29 -22.39
N THR A 852 -20.60 -5.99 -23.41
CA THR A 852 -21.65 -7.01 -23.26
C THR A 852 -21.13 -8.35 -23.80
N ASP A 853 -21.84 -9.44 -23.52
CA ASP A 853 -21.51 -10.78 -24.02
C ASP A 853 -21.30 -10.84 -25.54
N HIS A 854 -22.08 -10.05 -26.28
CA HIS A 854 -22.00 -9.97 -27.74
C HIS A 854 -20.73 -9.23 -28.21
N HIS A 855 -20.27 -8.22 -27.46
CA HIS A 855 -19.04 -7.47 -27.79
C HIS A 855 -17.80 -8.34 -27.62
N LEU A 856 -17.75 -9.16 -26.56
CA LEU A 856 -16.59 -9.98 -26.19
C LEU A 856 -16.49 -11.33 -26.92
N GLN A 857 -17.52 -11.71 -27.69
CA GLN A 857 -17.52 -12.99 -28.43
C GLN A 857 -16.30 -13.22 -29.33
N PRO A 858 -15.76 -12.21 -30.07
CA PRO A 858 -14.54 -12.37 -30.87
C PRO A 858 -13.27 -12.54 -30.03
N LEU A 859 -13.23 -11.96 -28.82
CA LEU A 859 -12.04 -11.97 -27.96
C LEU A 859 -11.85 -13.29 -27.22
N ILE A 860 -12.96 -13.97 -26.95
CA ILE A 860 -13.00 -15.11 -26.02
C ILE A 860 -11.98 -16.20 -26.37
N THR A 861 -11.79 -16.49 -27.66
CA THR A 861 -10.88 -17.53 -28.15
C THR A 861 -9.41 -17.17 -27.95
N HIS A 862 -9.08 -15.91 -27.67
CA HIS A 862 -7.70 -15.41 -27.55
C HIS A 862 -7.33 -14.92 -26.15
N LEU A 863 -8.30 -14.73 -25.23
CA LEU A 863 -8.06 -14.31 -23.84
C LEU A 863 -7.11 -15.23 -23.06
N HIS A 864 -7.01 -16.48 -23.50
CA HIS A 864 -6.12 -17.51 -22.94
C HIS A 864 -4.63 -17.12 -23.01
N LYS A 865 -4.26 -16.09 -23.77
CA LYS A 865 -2.88 -15.60 -23.92
C LYS A 865 -2.47 -14.54 -22.91
N VAL A 866 -3.39 -14.08 -22.06
CA VAL A 866 -3.16 -12.99 -21.09
C VAL A 866 -2.90 -13.56 -19.69
N GLN A 867 -2.03 -12.92 -18.90
CA GLN A 867 -1.77 -13.34 -17.52
C GLN A 867 -2.75 -12.71 -16.51
N VAL A 868 -3.02 -11.41 -16.64
CA VAL A 868 -3.97 -10.65 -15.83
C VAL A 868 -5.05 -10.06 -16.74
N LEU A 869 -6.30 -10.47 -16.55
CA LEU A 869 -7.44 -10.00 -17.32
C LEU A 869 -8.39 -9.22 -16.42
N ASP A 870 -8.61 -7.94 -16.70
CA ASP A 870 -9.61 -7.13 -16.00
C ASP A 870 -10.81 -6.87 -16.91
N LEU A 871 -11.97 -7.39 -16.50
CA LEU A 871 -13.26 -7.20 -17.15
C LEU A 871 -14.29 -6.62 -16.18
N SER A 872 -13.83 -6.03 -15.07
CA SER A 872 -14.70 -5.48 -14.02
C SER A 872 -15.54 -4.30 -14.52
N HIS A 873 -16.67 -4.02 -13.86
CA HIS A 873 -17.54 -2.88 -14.19
C HIS A 873 -18.05 -2.85 -15.65
N ASN A 874 -18.45 -4.01 -16.19
CA ASN A 874 -19.10 -4.16 -17.50
C ASN A 874 -20.51 -4.79 -17.37
N ASP A 875 -21.16 -5.07 -18.51
CA ASP A 875 -22.49 -5.69 -18.59
C ASP A 875 -22.42 -7.18 -19.00
N ILE A 876 -21.43 -7.92 -18.47
CA ILE A 876 -21.21 -9.34 -18.78
C ILE A 876 -22.19 -10.24 -17.99
N THR A 877 -22.72 -11.28 -18.63
CA THR A 877 -23.68 -12.24 -18.05
C THR A 877 -23.08 -13.62 -17.80
N ASP A 878 -23.84 -14.50 -17.11
CA ASP A 878 -23.42 -15.88 -16.80
C ASP A 878 -23.02 -16.69 -18.04
N ALA A 879 -23.68 -16.45 -19.18
CA ALA A 879 -23.44 -17.19 -20.42
C ALA A 879 -22.01 -16.98 -20.98
N LEU A 880 -21.46 -15.76 -20.84
CA LEU A 880 -20.07 -15.49 -21.21
C LEU A 880 -19.11 -15.93 -20.10
N THR A 881 -19.48 -15.71 -18.84
CA THR A 881 -18.64 -16.04 -17.69
C THR A 881 -18.36 -17.55 -17.60
N ASP A 882 -19.33 -18.41 -17.95
CA ASP A 882 -19.14 -19.87 -18.06
C ASP A 882 -18.08 -20.26 -19.10
N LYS A 883 -18.04 -19.55 -20.22
CA LYS A 883 -17.02 -19.79 -21.25
C LYS A 883 -15.64 -19.33 -20.80
N ILE A 884 -15.55 -18.22 -20.07
CA ILE A 884 -14.29 -17.75 -19.46
C ILE A 884 -13.80 -18.76 -18.42
N LEU A 885 -14.71 -19.32 -17.60
CA LEU A 885 -14.38 -20.38 -16.65
C LEU A 885 -13.80 -21.61 -17.35
N GLN A 886 -14.41 -22.03 -18.46
CA GLN A 886 -13.93 -23.15 -19.26
C GLN A 886 -12.53 -22.88 -19.80
N LEU A 887 -12.28 -21.67 -20.33
CA LEU A 887 -10.97 -21.27 -20.83
C LEU A 887 -9.88 -21.28 -19.75
N VAL A 888 -10.17 -20.70 -18.59
CA VAL A 888 -9.26 -20.64 -17.44
C VAL A 888 -9.01 -22.04 -16.86
N SER A 889 -9.98 -22.94 -16.93
CA SER A 889 -9.83 -24.35 -16.51
C SER A 889 -8.91 -25.14 -17.46
N THR A 890 -8.91 -24.79 -18.75
CA THR A 890 -8.07 -25.45 -19.76
C THR A 890 -6.67 -24.86 -19.89
N ASN A 891 -6.44 -23.64 -19.41
CA ASN A 891 -5.17 -22.93 -19.60
C ASN A 891 -4.47 -22.56 -18.28
N THR A 892 -3.16 -22.79 -18.23
CA THR A 892 -2.28 -22.54 -17.09
C THR A 892 -1.61 -21.16 -17.09
N SER A 893 -1.72 -20.37 -18.17
CA SER A 893 -1.06 -19.05 -18.30
C SER A 893 -1.77 -17.90 -17.59
N ILE A 894 -3.10 -17.98 -17.44
CA ILE A 894 -3.90 -16.96 -16.75
C ILE A 894 -3.66 -17.08 -15.24
N HIS A 895 -3.18 -16.01 -14.63
CA HIS A 895 -2.93 -15.90 -13.19
C HIS A 895 -4.08 -15.20 -12.46
N THR A 896 -4.66 -14.16 -13.06
CA THR A 896 -5.72 -13.35 -12.42
C THR A 896 -6.79 -12.96 -13.43
N VAL A 897 -8.06 -13.09 -13.06
CA VAL A 897 -9.23 -12.62 -13.81
C VAL A 897 -10.12 -11.82 -12.87
N ARG A 898 -10.31 -10.53 -13.13
CA ARG A 898 -11.19 -9.63 -12.36
C ARG A 898 -12.52 -9.47 -13.09
N LEU A 899 -13.62 -9.82 -12.43
CA LEU A 899 -14.99 -9.81 -13.02
C LEU A 899 -16.03 -9.14 -12.10
N PHE A 900 -15.59 -8.48 -11.03
CA PHE A 900 -16.49 -7.82 -10.09
C PHE A 900 -17.32 -6.71 -10.75
N ASN A 901 -18.49 -6.45 -10.18
CA ASN A 901 -19.45 -5.46 -10.69
C ASN A 901 -19.90 -5.70 -12.17
N ASN A 902 -20.19 -6.95 -12.52
CA ASN A 902 -20.86 -7.38 -13.77
C ASN A 902 -22.27 -7.95 -13.49
N ARG A 903 -23.05 -8.30 -14.52
CA ARG A 903 -24.40 -8.91 -14.42
C ARG A 903 -24.35 -10.43 -14.23
N ILE A 904 -23.49 -10.91 -13.34
CA ILE A 904 -23.28 -12.34 -13.06
C ILE A 904 -24.21 -12.77 -11.92
N GLN A 905 -25.13 -13.70 -12.18
CA GLN A 905 -26.06 -14.25 -11.20
C GLN A 905 -25.50 -15.50 -10.50
N ASP A 906 -24.78 -16.38 -11.23
CA ASP A 906 -24.22 -17.61 -10.67
C ASP A 906 -22.70 -17.48 -10.40
N ARG A 907 -22.36 -17.09 -9.17
CA ARG A 907 -20.96 -16.90 -8.74
C ARG A 907 -20.30 -18.19 -8.21
N ARG A 908 -21.08 -19.26 -8.01
CA ARG A 908 -20.61 -20.52 -7.39
C ARG A 908 -19.41 -21.17 -8.10
N PRO A 909 -19.30 -21.15 -9.44
CA PRO A 909 -18.18 -21.79 -10.14
C PRO A 909 -16.83 -21.10 -9.92
N PHE A 910 -16.83 -19.80 -9.58
CA PHE A 910 -15.61 -18.99 -9.48
C PHE A 910 -15.00 -18.99 -8.08
N LEU A 911 -15.82 -19.22 -7.04
CA LEU A 911 -15.38 -19.25 -5.64
C LEU A 911 -14.35 -20.36 -5.35
N THR A 912 -14.25 -21.38 -6.20
CA THR A 912 -13.31 -22.48 -6.06
C THR A 912 -11.93 -22.22 -6.67
N ASP A 913 -11.80 -21.27 -7.59
CA ASP A 913 -10.55 -20.97 -8.30
C ASP A 913 -9.99 -19.62 -7.85
N LYS A 914 -8.85 -19.64 -7.15
CA LYS A 914 -8.18 -18.47 -6.56
C LYS A 914 -7.71 -17.43 -7.60
N ARG A 915 -7.73 -17.78 -8.89
CA ARG A 915 -7.39 -16.87 -9.98
C ARG A 915 -8.49 -15.86 -10.26
N PHE A 916 -9.73 -16.11 -9.82
CA PHE A 916 -10.86 -15.21 -10.06
C PHE A 916 -11.09 -14.24 -8.91
N ASN A 917 -11.18 -12.95 -9.24
CA ASN A 917 -11.55 -11.86 -8.36
C ASN A 917 -12.97 -11.40 -8.72
N ILE A 918 -13.97 -11.98 -8.07
CA ILE A 918 -15.39 -11.68 -8.24
C ILE A 918 -15.93 -11.26 -6.88
N TRP A 919 -16.12 -9.94 -6.73
CA TRP A 919 -16.63 -9.28 -5.52
C TRP A 919 -18.01 -8.71 -5.84
#